data_AF-A0A9Q0LGY0-F1
#
_entry.id   AF-A0A9Q0LGY0-F1
#
_cell.length_a   1.000
_cell.length_b   1.000
_cell.length_c   1.000
_cell.angle_alpha   90.00
_cell.angle_beta   90.00
_cell.angle_gamma   90.00
#
_symmetry.space_group_name_H-M   'P 1'
#
loop_
_entity.id
_entity.type
_entity.pdbx_description
1 polymer ?
#
loop_
_entity_poly.entity_id
_entity_poly.type
_entity_poly.pdbx_seq_one_letter_code
_entity_poly.pdbx_strand_id
1 'polypeptide(L)'
;MTTNQEKTTTFCGFKLKPIPPKDYLTLSPWAKLIKYHRIPYKFLFRVTIFALLTAQVIYRTKHQIPFISNTESMLAEVFLPGYSSYFDTMDGELEFTVTSSHDFIQLIGDIVEQYFTFNSTVVGFFDFPRNYNGSIKCPTLTISQYSKSKFNDISTLGRRNLETTEEKYILCESNPIGPFANKSNSEMMDFMSTFHSAYLSFYIMELFPANPPVCTSWEVKTSFNYISRGGVIYVTLEPIIGQCSSSFNMPMRIQFKTSIVLIGFFIIVFSALNVILTLRTVIHEYKLYKQTKFFYEESVKNSSKSQLSSEPNNTFFRNKSEFRLAFFDFWHVFSMLSSLVNIASEIYFLLRYAGGNEQSSYTDNIFLGIACLLTLGSMTGYFQWSPKFYFMILTLRQAIPHVLRHLLGTFPIFMGYAFMGTILFGNYSQYFATIDQSFLTLFAVLNGDVIRDTFNRTYRKSGLLAVVARIYVYTFICIFMYVWLNIFITIIEASYIRAEKQRRPKHLEARHQLKKFIMDDKIEKAGIEIQTGQEFPKQEIKDLPSDSELEHIFSDEEISKNPDLIQKHLSQFLGSDQLSFSQSDSDSYSFSDADDFNKQNTVKSKKKDEQYLPKISSTDSDPNSFIDENQKQNKNKNNENTNQN
;
A
#
# COMPACT_ATOMS: atom_id res chain seq x y z
N MET A 1 21.82 27.12 -47.17
CA MET A 1 23.08 26.97 -46.43
C MET A 1 22.92 27.56 -45.03
N THR A 2 22.84 26.74 -43.99
CA THR A 2 23.06 27.12 -42.59
C THR A 2 23.46 25.85 -41.84
N THR A 3 24.75 25.68 -41.62
CA THR A 3 25.34 24.49 -40.98
C THR A 3 25.17 24.55 -39.47
N ASN A 4 24.12 23.91 -38.95
CA ASN A 4 24.01 23.65 -37.51
C ASN A 4 25.09 22.65 -37.08
N GLN A 5 26.20 23.16 -36.57
CA GLN A 5 27.22 22.35 -35.92
C GLN A 5 26.65 21.77 -34.61
N GLU A 6 26.31 20.49 -34.60
CA GLU A 6 26.00 19.76 -33.37
C GLU A 6 27.24 19.74 -32.46
N LYS A 7 27.15 20.41 -31.31
CA LYS A 7 28.22 20.42 -30.30
C LYS A 7 28.38 19.03 -29.70
N THR A 8 29.34 18.27 -30.23
CA THR A 8 29.78 17.00 -29.65
C THR A 8 30.37 17.25 -28.27
N THR A 9 29.76 16.63 -27.26
CA THR A 9 30.26 16.65 -25.88
C THR A 9 31.14 15.41 -25.67
N THR A 10 32.39 15.62 -25.30
CA THR A 10 33.34 14.55 -24.94
C THR A 10 33.37 14.33 -23.43
N PHE A 11 33.33 13.07 -23.00
CA PHE A 11 33.56 12.66 -21.62
C PHE A 11 34.35 11.35 -21.63
N CYS A 12 35.46 11.27 -20.88
CA CYS A 12 36.40 10.14 -20.86
C CYS A 12 36.78 9.58 -22.25
N GLY A 13 37.19 10.44 -23.19
CA GLY A 13 37.79 10.03 -24.48
C GLY A 13 36.85 9.48 -25.55
N PHE A 14 35.64 9.02 -25.21
CA PHE A 14 34.69 8.49 -26.19
C PHE A 14 33.85 9.60 -26.86
N LYS A 15 33.76 9.56 -28.20
CA LYS A 15 32.88 10.44 -28.98
C LYS A 15 31.42 9.99 -28.84
N LEU A 16 30.62 10.73 -28.07
CA LEU A 16 29.20 10.46 -27.88
C LEU A 16 28.40 10.79 -29.16
N LYS A 17 27.91 9.74 -29.85
CA LYS A 17 27.05 9.88 -31.03
C LYS A 17 25.72 10.59 -30.68
N PRO A 18 25.18 11.46 -31.55
CA PRO A 18 23.84 12.01 -31.38
C PRO A 18 22.78 10.88 -31.49
N ILE A 19 21.71 10.98 -30.70
CA ILE A 19 20.61 10.00 -30.72
C ILE A 19 19.52 10.53 -31.66
N PRO A 20 19.14 9.79 -32.73
CA PRO A 20 18.06 10.22 -33.59
C PRO A 20 16.71 10.18 -32.85
N PRO A 21 15.73 11.07 -33.15
CA PRO A 21 14.51 11.22 -32.35
C PRO A 21 13.71 9.93 -32.12
N LYS A 22 13.64 9.04 -33.13
CA LYS A 22 12.98 7.73 -33.05
C LYS A 22 13.59 6.84 -31.95
N ASP A 23 14.90 6.79 -31.88
CA ASP A 23 15.65 5.95 -30.94
C ASP A 23 15.68 6.57 -29.54
N TYR A 24 15.52 7.90 -29.45
CA TYR A 24 15.33 8.58 -28.17
C TYR A 24 14.02 8.16 -27.48
N LEU A 25 12.93 8.00 -28.23
CA LEU A 25 11.62 7.63 -27.67
C LEU A 25 11.46 6.12 -27.45
N THR A 26 12.01 5.28 -28.35
CA THR A 26 11.72 3.83 -28.36
C THR A 26 12.72 2.95 -27.60
N LEU A 27 13.99 3.35 -27.46
CA LEU A 27 15.01 2.49 -26.84
C LEU A 27 15.02 2.59 -25.31
N SER A 28 15.25 1.45 -24.65
CA SER A 28 15.46 1.38 -23.21
C SER A 28 16.73 2.12 -22.75
N PRO A 29 16.84 2.52 -21.48
CA PRO A 29 18.07 3.09 -20.92
C PRO A 29 19.29 2.19 -21.15
N TRP A 30 19.10 0.87 -21.05
CA TRP A 30 20.15 -0.14 -21.28
C TRP A 30 20.53 -0.26 -22.76
N ALA A 31 19.56 -0.26 -23.68
CA ALA A 31 19.85 -0.23 -25.11
C ALA A 31 20.55 1.07 -25.54
N LYS A 32 20.24 2.21 -24.91
CA LYS A 32 20.94 3.49 -25.10
C LYS A 32 22.38 3.46 -24.55
N LEU A 33 22.62 2.75 -23.45
CA LEU A 33 23.97 2.50 -22.94
C LEU A 33 24.80 1.67 -23.92
N ILE A 34 24.24 0.57 -24.45
CA ILE A 34 24.94 -0.32 -25.40
C ILE A 34 25.18 0.36 -26.75
N LYS A 35 24.17 1.02 -27.33
CA LYS A 35 24.22 1.58 -28.70
C LYS A 35 24.90 2.95 -28.80
N TYR A 36 24.85 3.76 -27.73
CA TYR A 36 25.33 5.15 -27.74
C TYR A 36 26.31 5.49 -26.59
N HIS A 37 26.70 4.52 -25.76
CA HIS A 37 27.56 4.71 -24.58
C HIS A 37 27.05 5.80 -23.61
N ARG A 38 25.72 5.95 -23.51
CA ARG A 38 25.07 6.92 -22.62
C ARG A 38 24.70 6.29 -21.28
N ILE A 39 25.43 6.67 -20.23
CA ILE A 39 25.18 6.24 -18.84
C ILE A 39 23.76 6.63 -18.39
N PRO A 40 22.96 5.71 -17.81
CA PRO A 40 21.58 5.97 -17.42
C PRO A 40 21.47 6.69 -16.06
N TYR A 41 22.01 7.92 -15.95
CA TYR A 41 22.08 8.70 -14.70
C TYR A 41 20.75 8.79 -13.92
N LYS A 42 19.60 8.90 -14.61
CA LYS A 42 18.26 8.92 -13.98
C LYS A 42 17.99 7.65 -13.15
N PHE A 43 18.41 6.48 -13.64
CA PHE A 43 18.25 5.22 -12.94
C PHE A 43 19.18 5.17 -11.73
N LEU A 44 20.45 5.52 -11.94
CA LEU A 44 21.46 5.55 -10.88
C LEU A 44 21.02 6.43 -9.70
N PHE A 45 20.58 7.67 -9.95
CA PHE A 45 20.12 8.57 -8.88
C PHE A 45 18.89 8.04 -8.13
N ARG A 46 17.95 7.37 -8.80
CA ARG A 46 16.80 6.76 -8.11
C ARG A 46 17.20 5.58 -7.23
N VAL A 47 18.15 4.74 -7.69
CA VAL A 47 18.74 3.67 -6.87
C VAL A 47 19.48 4.26 -5.66
N THR A 48 20.21 5.36 -5.84
CA THR A 48 20.87 6.07 -4.73
C THR A 48 19.86 6.66 -3.74
N ILE A 49 18.79 7.32 -4.20
CA ILE A 49 17.72 7.84 -3.34
C ILE A 49 17.07 6.70 -2.55
N PHE A 50 16.73 5.58 -3.21
CA PHE A 50 16.17 4.40 -2.55
C PHE A 50 17.09 3.83 -1.45
N ALA A 51 18.38 3.70 -1.73
CA ALA A 51 19.36 3.23 -0.75
C ALA A 51 19.49 4.19 0.45
N LEU A 52 19.47 5.51 0.21
CA LEU A 52 19.52 6.52 1.27
C LEU A 52 18.25 6.54 2.13
N LEU A 53 17.07 6.50 1.51
CA LEU A 53 15.78 6.38 2.22
C LEU A 53 15.73 5.11 3.08
N THR A 54 16.20 3.98 2.54
CA THR A 54 16.26 2.71 3.27
C THR A 54 17.20 2.81 4.48
N ALA A 55 18.38 3.43 4.32
CA ALA A 55 19.30 3.69 5.42
C ALA A 55 18.69 4.62 6.50
N GLN A 56 17.93 5.65 6.09
CA GLN A 56 17.22 6.56 6.98
C GLN A 56 16.12 5.84 7.77
N VAL A 57 15.30 5.00 7.12
CA VAL A 57 14.26 4.18 7.76
C VAL A 57 14.89 3.20 8.75
N ILE A 58 15.96 2.50 8.38
CA ILE A 58 16.68 1.58 9.29
C ILE A 58 17.21 2.34 10.51
N TYR A 59 17.77 3.54 10.33
CA TYR A 59 18.22 4.37 11.45
C TYR A 59 17.07 4.75 12.40
N ARG A 60 15.93 5.24 11.87
CA ARG A 60 14.76 5.58 12.70
C ARG A 60 14.19 4.35 13.43
N THR A 61 14.10 3.22 12.75
CA THR A 61 13.57 1.95 13.31
C THR A 61 14.48 1.39 14.39
N LYS A 62 15.80 1.58 14.29
CA LYS A 62 16.75 1.09 15.30
C LYS A 62 16.83 1.98 16.55
N HIS A 63 16.66 3.30 16.38
CA HIS A 63 16.96 4.27 17.45
C HIS A 63 15.73 5.03 17.97
N GLN A 64 14.83 5.52 17.11
CA GLN A 64 13.74 6.42 17.53
C GLN A 64 12.44 5.65 17.84
N ILE A 65 12.03 4.73 16.96
CA ILE A 65 10.72 4.04 17.09
C ILE A 65 10.62 3.20 18.39
N PRO A 66 11.61 2.37 18.79
CA PRO A 66 11.50 1.56 20.00
C PRO A 66 11.51 2.42 21.26
N PHE A 67 12.25 3.54 21.26
CA PHE A 67 12.27 4.48 22.38
C PHE A 67 10.89 5.13 22.57
N ILE A 68 10.29 5.66 21.51
CA ILE A 68 8.95 6.26 21.57
C ILE A 68 7.94 5.22 22.07
N SER A 69 7.84 4.09 21.37
CA SER A 69 6.82 3.07 21.68
C SER A 69 6.96 2.47 23.08
N ASN A 70 8.19 2.20 23.55
CA ASN A 70 8.38 1.67 24.90
C ASN A 70 8.04 2.69 25.98
N THR A 71 8.42 3.97 25.79
CA THR A 71 8.11 5.02 26.76
C THR A 71 6.61 5.35 26.76
N GLU A 72 5.94 5.39 25.60
CA GLU A 72 4.47 5.53 25.52
C GLU A 72 3.74 4.39 26.26
N SER A 73 4.12 3.13 26.02
CA SER A 73 3.53 1.98 26.72
C SER A 73 3.81 1.98 28.23
N MET A 74 5.00 2.43 28.66
CA MET A 74 5.36 2.54 30.08
C MET A 74 4.57 3.66 30.77
N LEU A 75 4.40 4.81 30.12
CA LEU A 75 3.56 5.91 30.62
C LEU A 75 2.09 5.48 30.76
N ALA A 76 1.59 4.66 29.81
CA ALA A 76 0.24 4.08 29.87
C ALA A 76 0.08 3.12 31.07
N GLU A 77 1.02 2.18 31.25
CA GLU A 77 0.98 1.19 32.34
C GLU A 77 1.04 1.84 33.72
N VAL A 78 1.82 2.92 33.88
CA VAL A 78 1.89 3.67 35.14
C VAL A 78 0.60 4.45 35.38
N PHE A 79 0.24 5.37 34.48
CA PHE A 79 -0.80 6.38 34.74
C PHE A 79 -2.24 5.91 34.46
N LEU A 80 -2.45 4.78 33.78
CA LEU A 80 -3.76 4.16 33.57
C LEU A 80 -3.71 2.65 33.87
N PRO A 81 -3.63 2.22 35.14
CA PRO A 81 -3.59 0.81 35.49
C PRO A 81 -4.84 0.07 34.98
N GLY A 82 -4.64 -0.91 34.09
CA GLY A 82 -5.73 -1.65 33.44
C GLY A 82 -6.34 -0.97 32.21
N TYR A 83 -5.60 -0.09 31.51
CA TYR A 83 -5.99 0.45 30.21
C TYR A 83 -6.24 -0.65 29.16
N SER A 84 -7.13 -0.36 28.20
CA SER A 84 -7.25 -1.13 26.97
C SER A 84 -6.19 -0.66 25.97
N SER A 85 -5.37 -1.58 25.47
CA SER A 85 -4.26 -1.22 24.59
C SER A 85 -4.73 -0.85 23.18
N TYR A 86 -3.84 -0.31 22.35
CA TYR A 86 -4.07 -0.07 20.93
C TYR A 86 -4.51 -1.32 20.13
N PHE A 87 -4.34 -2.53 20.67
CA PHE A 87 -4.81 -3.77 20.06
C PHE A 87 -6.24 -4.16 20.50
N ASP A 88 -6.71 -3.60 21.61
CA ASP A 88 -8.02 -3.88 22.21
C ASP A 88 -9.06 -2.81 21.86
N THR A 89 -8.61 -1.57 21.58
CA THR A 89 -9.46 -0.45 21.16
C THR A 89 -9.54 -0.35 19.64
N MET A 90 -10.75 -0.15 19.11
CA MET A 90 -10.97 -0.01 17.67
C MET A 90 -10.55 1.37 17.15
N ASP A 91 -10.65 2.40 17.99
CA ASP A 91 -10.36 3.79 17.64
C ASP A 91 -8.87 4.15 17.83
N GLY A 92 -8.04 3.23 18.31
CA GLY A 92 -6.58 3.41 18.39
C GLY A 92 -6.13 4.35 19.51
N GLU A 93 -6.92 4.49 20.56
CA GLU A 93 -6.60 5.27 21.77
C GLU A 93 -6.33 4.36 22.97
N LEU A 94 -5.55 4.87 23.95
CA LEU A 94 -5.32 4.22 25.23
C LEU A 94 -6.50 4.51 26.15
N GLU A 95 -7.54 3.67 26.10
CA GLU A 95 -8.81 3.94 26.78
C GLU A 95 -8.92 3.26 28.15
N PHE A 96 -9.48 4.01 29.10
CA PHE A 96 -10.00 3.50 30.37
C PHE A 96 -11.40 4.11 30.63
N THR A 97 -12.31 3.36 31.24
CA THR A 97 -13.69 3.83 31.46
C THR A 97 -14.01 3.93 32.94
N VAL A 98 -14.50 5.10 33.36
CA VAL A 98 -14.85 5.40 34.76
C VAL A 98 -16.36 5.56 34.89
N THR A 99 -16.97 4.78 35.78
CA THR A 99 -18.43 4.79 36.02
C THR A 99 -18.85 5.51 37.30
N SER A 100 -17.95 5.65 38.28
CA SER A 100 -18.25 6.28 39.57
C SER A 100 -17.61 7.65 39.69
N SER A 101 -18.26 8.56 40.40
CA SER A 101 -17.64 9.83 40.79
C SER A 101 -16.53 9.65 41.83
N HIS A 102 -16.55 8.55 42.60
CA HIS A 102 -15.45 8.22 43.52
C HIS A 102 -14.20 7.81 42.74
N ASP A 103 -14.32 6.81 41.86
CA ASP A 103 -13.23 6.29 41.03
C ASP A 103 -12.62 7.38 40.14
N PHE A 104 -13.41 8.36 39.67
CA PHE A 104 -12.91 9.55 38.97
C PHE A 104 -11.96 10.41 39.82
N ILE A 105 -12.35 10.68 41.07
CA ILE A 105 -11.54 11.47 42.01
C ILE A 105 -10.29 10.68 42.43
N GLN A 106 -10.48 9.38 42.68
CA GLN A 106 -9.40 8.48 43.04
C GLN A 106 -8.36 8.42 41.92
N LEU A 107 -8.77 8.18 40.67
CA LEU A 107 -7.84 8.15 39.53
C LEU A 107 -7.06 9.46 39.35
N ILE A 108 -7.68 10.62 39.60
CA ILE A 108 -6.95 11.91 39.60
C ILE A 108 -5.91 11.95 40.74
N GLY A 109 -6.26 11.48 41.93
CA GLY A 109 -5.34 11.38 43.07
C GLY A 109 -4.18 10.42 42.77
N ASP A 110 -4.48 9.21 42.30
CA ASP A 110 -3.53 8.15 41.97
C ASP A 110 -2.52 8.63 40.92
N ILE A 111 -2.96 9.29 39.83
CA ILE A 111 -2.06 9.85 38.80
C ILE A 111 -1.11 10.90 39.40
N VAL A 112 -1.60 11.76 40.31
CA VAL A 112 -0.77 12.80 40.95
C VAL A 112 0.21 12.19 41.95
N GLU A 113 -0.19 11.19 42.73
CA GLU A 113 0.70 10.48 43.65
C GLU A 113 1.79 9.68 42.90
N GLN A 114 1.40 8.99 41.83
CA GLN A 114 2.33 8.32 40.91
C GLN A 114 3.31 9.29 40.24
N TYR A 115 2.88 10.51 39.90
CA TYR A 115 3.76 11.53 39.32
C TYR A 115 4.90 11.91 40.28
N PHE A 116 4.62 12.06 41.58
CA PHE A 116 5.66 12.38 42.57
C PHE A 116 6.52 11.16 42.96
N THR A 117 5.96 9.95 42.92
CA THR A 117 6.66 8.70 43.23
C THR A 117 7.34 8.04 42.01
N PHE A 118 7.17 8.60 40.81
CA PHE A 118 7.52 8.01 39.51
C PHE A 118 8.93 7.40 39.43
N ASN A 119 9.95 8.14 39.85
CA ASN A 119 11.35 7.68 39.83
C ASN A 119 11.66 6.50 40.79
N SER A 120 10.70 6.12 41.64
CA SER A 120 10.79 4.92 42.49
C SER A 120 9.99 3.74 41.96
N THR A 121 9.06 3.96 41.02
CA THR A 121 8.21 2.92 40.41
C THR A 121 8.74 2.45 39.05
N VAL A 122 9.41 3.32 38.29
CA VAL A 122 9.91 3.02 36.93
C VAL A 122 11.40 2.66 36.91
N VAL A 123 11.82 1.91 35.88
CA VAL A 123 13.23 1.51 35.68
C VAL A 123 14.08 2.62 35.04
N GLY A 124 13.45 3.55 34.32
CA GLY A 124 14.13 4.65 33.61
C GLY A 124 14.50 5.83 34.52
N PHE A 125 15.45 6.65 34.08
CA PHE A 125 15.85 7.88 34.78
C PHE A 125 15.16 9.09 34.17
N PHE A 126 14.18 9.63 34.90
CA PHE A 126 13.42 10.81 34.48
C PHE A 126 13.71 12.01 35.39
N ASP A 127 13.64 13.21 34.84
CA ASP A 127 13.69 14.47 35.59
C ASP A 127 12.41 15.28 35.32
N PHE A 128 12.13 16.22 36.20
CA PHE A 128 10.88 16.97 36.19
C PHE A 128 11.16 18.47 36.12
N PRO A 129 10.35 19.26 35.39
CA PRO A 129 10.49 20.70 35.42
C PRO A 129 10.37 21.21 36.85
N ARG A 130 11.24 22.13 37.25
CA ARG A 130 11.28 22.69 38.61
C ARG A 130 10.83 24.15 38.63
N ASN A 131 10.19 24.53 39.71
CA ASN A 131 9.88 25.92 40.03
C ASN A 131 11.15 26.66 40.52
N TYR A 132 11.12 27.99 40.59
CA TYR A 132 12.26 28.82 41.02
C TYR A 132 12.78 28.51 42.45
N ASN A 133 11.95 27.88 43.28
CA ASN A 133 12.27 27.40 44.64
C ASN A 133 12.94 26.01 44.65
N GLY A 134 13.16 25.39 43.48
CA GLY A 134 13.73 24.05 43.35
C GLY A 134 12.74 22.88 43.51
N SER A 135 11.47 23.14 43.86
CA SER A 135 10.44 22.10 43.95
C SER A 135 10.05 21.59 42.57
N ILE A 136 9.63 20.33 42.49
CA ILE A 136 8.98 19.79 41.29
C ILE A 136 7.75 20.65 40.94
N LYS A 137 7.55 20.93 39.65
CA LYS A 137 6.39 21.67 39.15
C LYS A 137 5.17 20.74 39.16
N CYS A 138 4.15 21.15 39.88
CA CYS A 138 2.93 20.39 40.06
C CYS A 138 2.11 20.22 38.76
N PRO A 139 1.46 19.05 38.55
CA PRO A 139 0.46 18.84 37.52
C PRO A 139 -0.66 19.90 37.49
N THR A 140 -1.18 20.17 36.29
CA THR A 140 -2.26 21.14 36.07
C THR A 140 -3.52 20.41 35.62
N LEU A 141 -4.57 20.45 36.44
CA LEU A 141 -5.91 19.98 36.11
C LEU A 141 -6.71 21.15 35.53
N THR A 142 -7.13 21.05 34.28
CA THR A 142 -8.12 21.97 33.69
C THR A 142 -9.47 21.27 33.65
N ILE A 143 -10.50 21.91 34.20
CA ILE A 143 -11.87 21.41 34.21
C ILE A 143 -12.74 22.32 33.34
N SER A 144 -13.48 21.73 32.41
CA SER A 144 -14.47 22.41 31.59
C SER A 144 -15.87 22.04 32.06
N GLN A 145 -16.67 23.04 32.41
CA GLN A 145 -18.04 22.89 32.91
C GLN A 145 -19.01 23.77 32.12
N TYR A 146 -20.29 23.36 32.03
CA TYR A 146 -21.34 24.17 31.42
C TYR A 146 -21.71 25.36 32.32
N SER A 147 -21.61 26.58 31.77
CA SER A 147 -21.68 27.85 32.53
C SER A 147 -23.00 28.08 33.28
N LYS A 148 -24.14 27.62 32.71
CA LYS A 148 -25.50 27.97 33.20
C LYS A 148 -26.51 26.82 33.17
N SER A 149 -26.10 25.61 32.79
CA SER A 149 -27.00 24.47 32.60
C SER A 149 -26.62 23.31 33.53
N LYS A 150 -27.41 23.12 34.59
CA LYS A 150 -27.35 21.92 35.43
C LYS A 150 -28.22 20.84 34.80
N PHE A 151 -27.63 19.72 34.41
CA PHE A 151 -28.34 18.67 33.67
C PHE A 151 -29.13 17.71 34.58
N ASN A 152 -29.15 17.96 35.88
CA ASN A 152 -29.99 17.24 36.86
C ASN A 152 -31.41 17.83 36.97
N ASP A 153 -31.66 19.07 36.51
CA ASP A 153 -32.94 19.74 36.67
C ASP A 153 -33.74 19.81 35.35
N ILE A 154 -34.80 19.00 35.29
CA ILE A 154 -35.75 18.89 34.19
C ILE A 154 -36.41 20.26 33.88
N SER A 155 -36.56 21.16 34.86
CA SER A 155 -37.19 22.47 34.66
C SER A 155 -36.36 23.41 33.77
N THR A 156 -35.05 23.18 33.63
CA THR A 156 -34.13 24.04 32.87
C THR A 156 -34.01 23.69 31.37
N LEU A 157 -34.65 22.59 30.93
CA LEU A 157 -34.50 21.96 29.61
C LEU A 157 -34.54 22.93 28.42
N GLY A 158 -35.41 23.95 28.47
CA GLY A 158 -35.65 24.92 27.39
C GLY A 158 -34.77 26.18 27.36
N ARG A 159 -33.85 26.36 28.32
CA ARG A 159 -32.93 27.53 28.38
C ARG A 159 -31.47 27.13 28.58
N ARG A 160 -31.07 25.96 28.10
CA ARG A 160 -29.71 25.44 28.27
C ARG A 160 -28.74 26.19 27.36
N ASN A 161 -27.91 27.03 27.97
CA ASN A 161 -26.69 27.50 27.33
C ASN A 161 -25.67 26.35 27.29
N LEU A 162 -25.02 26.17 26.14
CA LEU A 162 -23.97 25.17 25.91
C LEU A 162 -22.56 25.77 26.02
N GLU A 163 -22.42 27.07 26.28
CA GLU A 163 -21.14 27.70 26.62
C GLU A 163 -20.49 27.01 27.83
N THR A 164 -19.24 26.58 27.63
CA THR A 164 -18.39 26.00 28.66
C THR A 164 -17.46 27.06 29.24
N THR A 165 -17.23 26.99 30.54
CA THR A 165 -16.20 27.75 31.26
C THR A 165 -15.09 26.80 31.68
N GLU A 166 -13.83 27.22 31.46
CA GLU A 166 -12.65 26.46 31.87
C GLU A 166 -12.05 27.05 33.15
N GLU A 167 -11.78 26.18 34.13
CA GLU A 167 -11.09 26.53 35.37
C GLU A 167 -9.82 25.70 35.52
N LYS A 168 -8.75 26.31 36.02
CA LYS A 168 -7.43 25.67 36.15
C LYS A 168 -7.01 25.54 37.59
N TYR A 169 -6.63 24.33 37.96
CA TYR A 169 -6.25 23.89 39.30
C TYR A 169 -4.85 23.29 39.26
N ILE A 170 -4.04 23.59 40.28
CA ILE A 170 -2.68 23.06 40.41
C ILE A 170 -2.73 21.97 41.48
N LEU A 171 -2.35 20.74 41.11
CA LEU A 171 -2.40 19.56 41.99
C LEU A 171 -0.98 19.21 42.45
N CYS A 172 -0.70 19.34 43.73
CA CYS A 172 0.61 19.06 44.32
C CYS A 172 0.51 17.90 45.32
N GLU A 173 1.65 17.32 45.73
CA GLU A 173 1.72 16.24 46.74
C GLU A 173 0.93 16.54 48.03
N SER A 174 0.92 17.79 48.48
CA SER A 174 0.16 18.22 49.67
C SER A 174 -1.36 18.35 49.46
N ASN A 175 -1.83 18.32 48.21
CA ASN A 175 -3.25 18.35 47.84
C ASN A 175 -3.44 17.69 46.45
N PRO A 176 -3.33 16.35 46.36
CA PRO A 176 -3.33 15.64 45.08
C PRO A 176 -4.69 15.69 44.38
N ILE A 177 -5.76 15.87 45.16
CA ILE A 177 -7.15 15.84 44.71
C ILE A 177 -7.72 17.26 44.45
N GLY A 178 -7.01 18.32 44.86
CA GLY A 178 -7.31 19.70 44.50
C GLY A 178 -8.72 20.17 44.90
N PRO A 179 -9.59 20.56 43.92
CA PRO A 179 -10.91 21.12 44.21
C PRO A 179 -11.90 20.11 44.81
N PHE A 180 -11.61 18.80 44.79
CA PHE A 180 -12.53 17.78 45.28
C PHE A 180 -12.31 17.38 46.74
N ALA A 181 -11.18 17.76 47.36
CA ALA A 181 -10.74 17.24 48.66
C ALA A 181 -11.74 17.44 49.83
N ASN A 182 -12.52 18.54 49.79
CA ASN A 182 -13.50 18.90 50.82
C ASN A 182 -14.96 18.87 50.32
N LYS A 183 -15.24 18.29 49.14
CA LYS A 183 -16.60 18.27 48.58
C LYS A 183 -17.44 17.15 49.19
N SER A 184 -18.64 17.50 49.64
CA SER A 184 -19.69 16.55 49.99
C SER A 184 -20.22 15.79 48.77
N ASN A 185 -20.82 14.61 48.99
CA ASN A 185 -21.47 13.82 47.92
C ASN A 185 -22.52 14.64 47.14
N SER A 186 -23.24 15.55 47.80
CA SER A 186 -24.18 16.47 47.16
C SER A 186 -23.51 17.46 46.21
N GLU A 187 -22.39 18.05 46.60
CA GLU A 187 -21.62 18.97 45.75
C GLU A 187 -20.93 18.24 44.60
N MET A 188 -20.57 16.96 44.79
CA MET A 188 -20.05 16.11 43.74
C MET A 188 -21.11 15.76 42.68
N MET A 189 -22.33 15.46 43.11
CA MET A 189 -23.47 15.26 42.19
C MET A 189 -23.83 16.54 41.43
N ASP A 190 -23.72 17.70 42.08
CA ASP A 190 -23.93 18.98 41.42
C ASP A 190 -22.83 19.28 40.38
N PHE A 191 -21.57 19.02 40.73
CA PHE A 191 -20.41 19.09 39.83
C PHE A 191 -20.58 18.17 38.60
N MET A 192 -20.94 16.90 38.80
CA MET A 192 -21.15 15.94 37.71
C MET A 192 -22.36 16.31 36.82
N SER A 193 -23.31 17.11 37.33
CA SER A 193 -24.39 17.65 36.50
C SER A 193 -23.89 18.67 35.47
N THR A 194 -22.90 19.50 35.81
CA THR A 194 -22.33 20.55 34.95
C THR A 194 -21.02 20.14 34.27
N PHE A 195 -20.40 19.03 34.67
CA PHE A 195 -19.18 18.50 34.07
C PHE A 195 -19.34 18.22 32.56
N HIS A 196 -18.34 18.61 31.78
CA HIS A 196 -18.26 18.39 30.33
C HIS A 196 -17.02 17.57 29.97
N SER A 197 -15.86 18.05 30.39
CA SER A 197 -14.58 17.35 30.27
C SER A 197 -13.57 17.91 31.28
N ALA A 198 -12.49 17.17 31.52
CA ALA A 198 -11.29 17.69 32.15
C ALA A 198 -10.06 17.16 31.42
N TYR A 199 -8.91 17.79 31.63
CA TYR A 199 -7.63 17.17 31.33
C TYR A 199 -6.61 17.50 32.42
N LEU A 200 -5.83 16.50 32.80
CA LEU A 200 -4.69 16.62 33.69
C LEU A 200 -3.43 16.56 32.82
N SER A 201 -2.61 17.62 32.85
CA SER A 201 -1.34 17.63 32.12
C SER A 201 -0.13 17.98 32.98
N PHE A 202 0.98 17.32 32.68
CA PHE A 202 2.29 17.53 33.27
C PHE A 202 3.39 17.18 32.27
N TYR A 203 4.62 17.60 32.56
CA TYR A 203 5.78 17.28 31.72
C TYR A 203 6.75 16.38 32.50
N ILE A 204 7.24 15.34 31.82
CA ILE A 204 8.36 14.50 32.24
C ILE A 204 9.51 14.73 31.26
N MET A 205 10.77 14.69 31.71
CA MET A 205 11.95 14.81 30.87
C MET A 205 12.80 13.54 30.96
N GLU A 206 13.37 13.14 29.82
CA GLU A 206 14.23 11.97 29.70
C GLU A 206 15.46 12.31 28.83
N LEU A 207 16.58 11.62 29.04
CA LEU A 207 17.75 11.71 28.17
C LEU A 207 17.75 10.56 27.17
N PHE A 208 17.32 10.85 25.94
CA PHE A 208 17.42 9.90 24.82
C PHE A 208 18.89 9.53 24.57
N PRO A 209 19.26 8.22 24.56
CA PRO A 209 20.64 7.74 24.48
C PRO A 209 21.21 7.80 23.05
N ALA A 210 21.22 8.99 22.46
CA ALA A 210 21.94 9.32 21.23
C ALA A 210 23.40 9.74 21.51
N ASN A 211 24.17 9.96 20.45
CA ASN A 211 25.50 10.56 20.50
C ASN A 211 25.50 11.86 19.68
N PRO A 212 25.42 13.05 20.30
CA PRO A 212 25.27 13.31 21.75
C PRO A 212 23.88 12.92 22.29
N PRO A 213 23.72 12.77 23.62
CA PRO A 213 22.40 12.51 24.22
C PRO A 213 21.48 13.72 24.04
N VAL A 214 20.18 13.45 23.85
CA VAL A 214 19.18 14.48 23.54
C VAL A 214 18.15 14.52 24.66
N CYS A 215 17.89 15.71 25.21
CA CYS A 215 16.85 15.89 26.22
C CYS A 215 15.47 15.93 25.55
N THR A 216 14.70 14.86 25.71
CA THR A 216 13.31 14.73 25.24
C THR A 216 12.35 15.08 26.37
N SER A 217 11.31 15.84 26.06
CA SER A 217 10.22 16.13 26.98
C SER A 217 8.96 15.37 26.55
N TRP A 218 8.19 14.91 27.51
CA TRP A 218 6.91 14.23 27.31
C TRP A 218 5.84 15.05 28.02
N GLU A 219 4.94 15.68 27.26
CA GLU A 219 3.71 16.23 27.82
C GLU A 219 2.72 15.08 27.95
N VAL A 220 2.54 14.60 29.18
CA VAL A 220 1.59 13.53 29.50
C VAL A 220 0.25 14.21 29.77
N LYS A 221 -0.73 13.97 28.90
CA LYS A 221 -2.07 14.55 29.01
C LYS A 221 -3.10 13.43 29.19
N THR A 222 -3.67 13.34 30.38
CA THR A 222 -4.82 12.45 30.65
C THR A 222 -6.10 13.25 30.43
N SER A 223 -6.91 12.88 29.45
CA SER A 223 -8.17 13.55 29.10
C SER A 223 -9.35 12.76 29.64
N PHE A 224 -10.30 13.43 30.29
CA PHE A 224 -11.52 12.86 30.87
C PHE A 224 -12.73 13.44 30.11
N ASN A 225 -13.40 12.62 29.31
CA ASN A 225 -14.48 13.02 28.42
C ASN A 225 -15.84 12.52 28.92
N TYR A 226 -16.75 13.45 29.23
CA TYR A 226 -18.13 13.16 29.66
C TYR A 226 -19.19 13.77 28.73
N ILE A 227 -18.81 14.13 27.50
CA ILE A 227 -19.69 14.84 26.53
C ILE A 227 -20.94 14.01 26.20
N SER A 228 -20.80 12.69 26.10
CA SER A 228 -21.91 11.76 25.82
C SER A 228 -22.86 11.55 27.02
N ARG A 229 -22.45 11.93 28.23
CA ARG A 229 -23.24 11.89 29.49
C ARG A 229 -23.89 10.54 29.83
N GLY A 230 -23.40 9.44 29.26
CA GLY A 230 -24.00 8.10 29.39
C GLY A 230 -23.77 7.38 30.72
N GLY A 231 -23.43 8.11 31.80
CA GLY A 231 -22.98 7.52 33.07
C GLY A 231 -21.58 6.90 33.03
N VAL A 232 -20.83 7.12 31.95
CA VAL A 232 -19.45 6.67 31.75
C VAL A 232 -18.62 7.89 31.34
N ILE A 233 -17.48 8.08 32.01
CA ILE A 233 -16.43 9.02 31.62
C ILE A 233 -15.37 8.20 30.86
N TYR A 234 -15.09 8.60 29.63
CA TYR A 234 -14.01 8.00 28.83
C TYR A 234 -12.72 8.72 29.19
N VAL A 235 -11.71 7.96 29.60
CA VAL A 235 -10.39 8.47 29.99
C VAL A 235 -9.37 8.03 28.95
N THR A 236 -8.61 8.97 28.42
CA THR A 236 -7.62 8.71 27.36
C THR A 236 -6.27 9.31 27.73
N LEU A 237 -5.18 8.59 27.46
CA LEU A 237 -3.82 9.09 27.69
C LEU A 237 -3.15 9.47 26.37
N GLU A 238 -2.78 10.73 26.25
CA GLU A 238 -2.04 11.29 25.12
C GLU A 238 -0.62 11.67 25.58
N PRO A 239 0.39 10.78 25.41
CA PRO A 239 1.79 11.14 25.59
C PRO A 239 2.31 11.91 24.37
N ILE A 240 2.51 13.21 24.50
CA ILE A 240 2.98 14.08 23.41
C ILE A 240 4.48 14.32 23.56
N ILE A 241 5.29 13.78 22.65
CA ILE A 241 6.74 13.99 22.66
C ILE A 241 7.14 15.36 22.09
N GLY A 242 8.00 16.06 22.83
CA GLY A 242 8.66 17.31 22.50
C GLY A 242 10.14 17.29 22.85
N GLN A 243 10.76 18.46 22.82
CA GLN A 243 12.16 18.66 23.20
C GLN A 243 12.24 19.56 24.44
N CYS A 244 13.26 19.37 25.27
CA CYS A 244 13.54 20.25 26.40
C CYS A 244 13.86 21.69 25.93
N SER A 245 13.79 22.66 26.85
CA SER A 245 14.01 24.06 26.54
C SER A 245 15.41 24.36 25.99
N SER A 246 15.52 25.51 25.29
CA SER A 246 16.66 25.88 24.43
C SER A 246 18.05 25.95 25.09
N SER A 247 18.13 25.85 26.43
CA SER A 247 19.39 25.69 27.16
C SER A 247 20.18 24.43 26.79
N PHE A 248 19.51 23.42 26.23
CA PHE A 248 20.14 22.18 25.73
C PHE A 248 20.32 22.13 24.21
N ASN A 249 20.16 23.25 23.50
CA ASN A 249 20.38 23.28 22.05
C ASN A 249 21.84 22.99 21.70
N MET A 250 22.09 21.81 21.11
CA MET A 250 23.42 21.45 20.65
C MET A 250 23.89 22.43 19.56
N PRO A 251 25.17 22.87 19.58
CA PRO A 251 25.66 23.84 18.60
C PRO A 251 25.55 23.25 17.20
N MET A 252 25.00 24.03 16.24
CA MET A 252 24.70 23.58 14.87
C MET A 252 25.81 22.76 14.19
N ARG A 253 27.09 23.05 14.49
CA ARG A 253 28.24 22.29 13.95
C ARG A 253 28.26 20.80 14.33
N ILE A 254 27.65 20.41 15.44
CA ILE A 254 27.50 19.01 15.87
C ILE A 254 26.26 18.40 15.20
N GLN A 255 25.14 19.13 15.23
CA GLN A 255 23.90 18.74 14.56
C GLN A 255 24.08 18.42 13.06
N PHE A 256 24.79 19.27 12.31
CA PHE A 256 25.10 19.04 10.89
C PHE A 256 26.05 17.86 10.61
N LYS A 257 26.71 17.30 11.63
CA LYS A 257 27.59 16.13 11.50
C LYS A 257 26.89 14.81 11.83
N THR A 258 25.65 14.82 12.30
CA THR A 258 24.90 13.60 12.56
C THR A 258 24.60 12.86 11.25
N SER A 259 24.69 11.53 11.28
CA SER A 259 24.53 10.71 10.07
C SER A 259 23.15 10.88 9.41
N ILE A 260 22.10 11.11 10.20
CA ILE A 260 20.73 11.32 9.69
C ILE A 260 20.59 12.63 8.90
N VAL A 261 21.20 13.73 9.36
CA VAL A 261 21.18 15.02 8.64
C VAL A 261 21.98 14.94 7.33
N LEU A 262 23.11 14.23 7.33
CA LEU A 262 23.90 14.00 6.12
C LEU A 262 23.12 13.16 5.08
N ILE A 263 22.42 12.10 5.52
CA ILE A 263 21.57 11.27 4.66
C ILE A 263 20.45 12.12 4.03
N GLY A 264 19.73 12.91 4.84
CA GLY A 264 18.66 13.80 4.36
C GLY A 264 19.15 14.85 3.36
N PHE A 265 20.31 15.47 3.62
CA PHE A 265 20.93 16.39 2.67
C PHE A 265 21.23 15.73 1.31
N PHE A 266 21.79 14.51 1.30
CA PHE A 266 22.03 13.80 0.05
C PHE A 266 20.73 13.40 -0.67
N ILE A 267 19.67 13.02 0.05
CA ILE A 267 18.34 12.76 -0.53
C ILE A 267 17.81 14.00 -1.25
N ILE A 268 17.91 15.19 -0.66
CA ILE A 268 17.51 16.45 -1.31
C ILE A 268 18.33 16.68 -2.59
N VAL A 269 19.66 16.55 -2.53
CA VAL A 269 20.55 16.78 -3.68
C VAL A 269 20.22 15.83 -4.84
N PHE A 270 20.14 14.52 -4.59
CA PHE A 270 19.82 13.56 -5.65
C PHE A 270 18.38 13.71 -6.17
N SER A 271 17.42 14.04 -5.31
CA SER A 271 16.04 14.29 -5.73
C SER A 271 15.92 15.53 -6.61
N ALA A 272 16.60 16.63 -6.26
CA ALA A 272 16.65 17.84 -7.08
C ALA A 272 17.30 17.58 -8.45
N LEU A 273 18.41 16.83 -8.49
CA LEU A 273 19.03 16.38 -9.74
C LEU A 273 18.08 15.51 -10.58
N ASN A 274 17.33 14.59 -9.96
CA ASN A 274 16.33 13.78 -10.67
C ASN A 274 15.22 14.66 -11.26
N VAL A 275 14.66 15.60 -10.50
CA VAL A 275 13.64 16.57 -10.99
C VAL A 275 14.16 17.36 -12.19
N ILE A 276 15.38 17.88 -12.13
CA ILE A 276 15.99 18.63 -13.24
C ILE A 276 16.14 17.74 -14.49
N LEU A 277 16.57 16.49 -14.32
CA LEU A 277 16.73 15.55 -15.44
C LEU A 277 15.39 15.08 -16.03
N THR A 278 14.36 14.82 -15.21
CA THR A 278 13.02 14.48 -15.70
C THR A 278 12.38 15.68 -16.40
N LEU A 279 12.46 16.88 -15.82
CA LEU A 279 11.91 18.10 -16.43
C LEU A 279 12.58 18.41 -17.79
N ARG A 280 13.91 18.29 -17.89
CA ARG A 280 14.62 18.40 -19.18
C ARG A 280 14.15 17.39 -20.22
N THR A 281 13.71 16.22 -19.78
CA THR A 281 13.19 15.16 -20.68
C THR A 281 11.78 15.48 -21.14
N VAL A 282 10.88 15.83 -20.23
CA VAL A 282 9.49 16.24 -20.57
C VAL A 282 9.47 17.45 -21.49
N ILE A 283 10.38 18.42 -21.29
CA ILE A 283 10.56 19.57 -22.20
C ILE A 283 11.05 19.12 -23.59
N HIS A 284 11.92 18.12 -23.66
CA HIS A 284 12.39 17.57 -24.94
C HIS A 284 11.28 16.80 -25.68
N GLU A 285 10.56 15.93 -24.97
CA GLU A 285 9.39 15.19 -25.47
C GLU A 285 8.29 16.15 -25.96
N TYR A 286 8.02 17.23 -25.22
CA TYR A 286 7.07 18.26 -25.65
C TYR A 286 7.52 19.00 -26.92
N LYS A 287 8.83 19.31 -27.04
CA LYS A 287 9.39 19.91 -28.27
C LYS A 287 9.27 18.96 -29.46
N LEU A 288 9.57 17.68 -29.28
CA LEU A 288 9.39 16.63 -30.30
C LEU A 288 7.91 16.50 -30.69
N TYR A 289 7.00 16.38 -29.74
CA TYR A 289 5.56 16.35 -29.98
C TYR A 289 5.08 17.57 -30.77
N LYS A 290 5.54 18.79 -30.43
CA LYS A 290 5.19 20.01 -31.17
C LYS A 290 5.70 19.98 -32.61
N GLN A 291 6.93 19.50 -32.85
CA GLN A 291 7.49 19.33 -34.19
C GLN A 291 6.73 18.27 -35.00
N THR A 292 6.55 17.06 -34.47
CA THR A 292 5.81 15.99 -35.15
C THR A 292 4.38 16.38 -35.44
N LYS A 293 3.70 17.08 -34.52
CA LYS A 293 2.35 17.61 -34.75
C LYS A 293 2.32 18.62 -35.90
N PHE A 294 3.28 19.55 -35.96
CA PHE A 294 3.36 20.54 -37.03
C PHE A 294 3.56 19.87 -38.40
N PHE A 295 4.55 18.98 -38.52
CA PHE A 295 4.79 18.24 -39.77
C PHE A 295 3.59 17.38 -40.18
N TYR A 296 2.86 16.79 -39.23
CA TYR A 296 1.64 16.03 -39.53
C TYR A 296 0.51 16.94 -40.03
N GLU A 297 0.23 18.06 -39.35
CA GLU A 297 -0.80 19.02 -39.79
C GLU A 297 -0.47 19.65 -41.16
N GLU A 298 0.80 19.83 -41.48
CA GLU A 298 1.28 20.29 -42.78
C GLU A 298 1.15 19.19 -43.86
N SER A 299 1.57 17.96 -43.57
CA SER A 299 1.43 16.82 -44.48
C SER A 299 -0.04 16.55 -44.84
N VAL A 300 -0.95 16.56 -43.86
CA VAL A 300 -2.39 16.36 -44.10
C VAL A 300 -2.97 17.49 -44.96
N LYS A 301 -2.63 18.75 -44.69
CA LYS A 301 -3.07 19.89 -45.52
C LYS A 301 -2.58 19.81 -46.96
N ASN A 302 -1.37 19.30 -47.18
CA ASN A 302 -0.81 19.14 -48.52
C ASN A 302 -1.45 17.95 -49.24
N SER A 303 -1.69 16.82 -48.58
CA SER A 303 -2.42 15.68 -49.16
C SER A 303 -3.89 16.00 -49.49
N SER A 304 -4.59 16.80 -48.67
CA SER A 304 -5.95 17.27 -48.98
C SER A 304 -6.04 18.20 -50.18
N LYS A 305 -4.92 18.75 -50.69
CA LYS A 305 -4.89 19.50 -51.95
C LYS A 305 -4.66 18.62 -53.19
N SER A 306 -4.20 17.37 -53.03
CA SER A 306 -3.86 16.48 -54.15
C SER A 306 -4.88 15.38 -54.42
N GLN A 307 -5.77 15.03 -53.49
CA GLN A 307 -6.74 13.95 -53.67
C GLN A 307 -8.14 14.29 -53.14
N LEU A 308 -9.08 14.52 -54.06
CA LEU A 308 -10.52 14.39 -53.84
C LEU A 308 -10.93 12.94 -54.17
N SER A 309 -10.49 11.96 -53.37
CA SER A 309 -11.03 10.58 -53.32
C SER A 309 -10.27 9.73 -52.30
N SER A 310 -10.99 8.77 -51.69
CA SER A 310 -10.53 7.79 -50.69
C SER A 310 -9.99 8.37 -49.36
N GLU A 311 -10.81 8.26 -48.29
CA GLU A 311 -10.30 8.36 -46.92
C GLU A 311 -9.38 7.16 -46.60
N PRO A 312 -8.15 7.38 -46.12
CA PRO A 312 -7.40 6.32 -45.46
C PRO A 312 -7.94 6.13 -44.03
N ASN A 313 -8.32 4.90 -43.67
CA ASN A 313 -8.83 4.50 -42.35
C ASN A 313 -7.76 4.53 -41.22
N ASN A 314 -6.99 5.62 -41.13
CA ASN A 314 -5.98 5.84 -40.09
C ASN A 314 -6.62 6.32 -38.77
N THR A 315 -7.41 5.43 -38.17
CA THR A 315 -8.05 5.57 -36.84
C THR A 315 -7.06 5.98 -35.74
N PHE A 316 -5.78 5.60 -35.86
CA PHE A 316 -4.69 5.92 -34.95
C PHE A 316 -4.54 7.40 -34.60
N PHE A 317 -4.87 8.33 -35.51
CA PHE A 317 -4.74 9.77 -35.28
C PHE A 317 -6.05 10.47 -34.90
N ARG A 318 -7.18 9.76 -34.90
CA ARG A 318 -8.51 10.33 -34.61
C ARG A 318 -8.71 10.59 -33.11
N ASN A 319 -8.12 9.75 -32.24
CA ASN A 319 -8.14 9.95 -30.80
C ASN A 319 -7.00 10.88 -30.33
N LYS A 320 -7.29 12.18 -30.32
CA LYS A 320 -6.41 13.29 -29.87
C LYS A 320 -5.78 13.08 -28.48
N SER A 321 -6.40 12.28 -27.61
CA SER A 321 -5.89 11.89 -26.29
C SER A 321 -4.82 10.79 -26.36
N GLU A 322 -5.04 9.74 -27.15
CA GLU A 322 -4.11 8.60 -27.30
C GLU A 322 -2.80 9.05 -27.94
N PHE A 323 -2.86 9.86 -29.00
CA PHE A 323 -1.67 10.45 -29.62
C PHE A 323 -0.86 11.31 -28.64
N ARG A 324 -1.51 12.02 -27.71
CA ARG A 324 -0.81 12.79 -26.66
C ARG A 324 -0.18 11.86 -25.61
N LEU A 325 -0.92 10.85 -25.14
CA LEU A 325 -0.46 9.88 -24.14
C LEU A 325 0.63 8.92 -24.66
N ALA A 326 0.86 8.87 -25.97
CA ALA A 326 1.98 8.14 -26.57
C ALA A 326 3.33 8.90 -26.49
N PHE A 327 3.31 10.24 -26.40
CA PHE A 327 4.52 11.06 -26.29
C PHE A 327 4.92 11.39 -24.84
N PHE A 328 3.99 11.30 -23.89
CA PHE A 328 4.24 11.58 -22.47
C PHE A 328 4.18 10.30 -21.65
N ASP A 329 5.32 9.85 -21.14
CA ASP A 329 5.37 8.71 -20.22
C ASP A 329 4.82 9.10 -18.85
N PHE A 330 3.79 8.37 -18.39
CA PHE A 330 3.23 8.48 -17.04
C PHE A 330 4.31 8.37 -15.95
N TRP A 331 5.32 7.52 -16.16
CA TRP A 331 6.42 7.33 -15.21
C TRP A 331 7.31 8.57 -15.04
N HIS A 332 7.30 9.51 -15.99
CA HIS A 332 8.03 10.78 -15.85
C HIS A 332 7.29 11.74 -14.91
N VAL A 333 5.97 11.83 -15.01
CA VAL A 333 5.13 12.60 -14.07
C VAL A 333 5.18 11.98 -12.68
N PHE A 334 5.01 10.65 -12.57
CA PHE A 334 5.02 9.95 -11.29
C PHE A 334 6.39 10.05 -10.58
N SER A 335 7.50 9.98 -11.32
CA SER A 335 8.84 10.21 -10.76
C SER A 335 9.08 11.67 -10.33
N MET A 336 8.50 12.66 -11.01
CA MET A 336 8.59 14.06 -10.57
C MET A 336 7.84 14.24 -9.25
N LEU A 337 6.63 13.70 -9.14
CA LEU A 337 5.85 13.74 -7.89
C LEU A 337 6.61 13.09 -6.73
N SER A 338 7.11 11.87 -6.92
CA SER A 338 7.96 11.18 -5.93
C SER A 338 9.15 12.03 -5.48
N SER A 339 9.87 12.66 -6.41
CA SER A 339 11.07 13.45 -6.05
C SER A 339 10.72 14.77 -5.37
N LEU A 340 9.56 15.36 -5.68
CA LEU A 340 9.05 16.55 -4.96
C LEU A 340 8.64 16.20 -3.53
N VAL A 341 8.00 15.05 -3.31
CA VAL A 341 7.64 14.58 -1.95
C VAL A 341 8.88 14.26 -1.12
N ASN A 342 9.91 13.64 -1.71
CA ASN A 342 11.22 13.45 -1.05
C ASN A 342 11.83 14.80 -0.59
N ILE A 343 11.85 15.81 -1.48
CA ILE A 343 12.39 17.14 -1.15
C ILE A 343 11.57 17.80 -0.03
N ALA A 344 10.23 17.73 -0.10
CA ALA A 344 9.36 18.29 0.93
C ALA A 344 9.53 17.60 2.30
N SER A 345 9.60 16.27 2.32
CA SER A 345 9.86 15.46 3.51
C SER A 345 11.17 15.85 4.20
N GLU A 346 12.27 15.88 3.45
CA GLU A 346 13.58 16.18 4.02
C GLU A 346 13.76 17.65 4.40
N ILE A 347 13.14 18.59 3.67
CA ILE A 347 13.14 20.01 4.09
C ILE A 347 12.36 20.18 5.39
N TYR A 348 11.19 19.55 5.53
CA TYR A 348 10.40 19.63 6.76
C TYR A 348 11.15 19.03 7.95
N PHE A 349 11.75 17.84 7.78
CA PHE A 349 12.60 17.19 8.77
C PHE A 349 13.81 18.07 9.16
N LEU A 350 14.54 18.62 8.19
CA LEU A 350 15.69 19.50 8.46
C LEU A 350 15.30 20.81 9.15
N LEU A 351 14.14 21.40 8.83
CA LEU A 351 13.63 22.59 9.51
C LEU A 351 13.23 22.29 10.96
N ARG A 352 12.58 21.15 11.22
CA ARG A 352 12.30 20.66 12.58
C ARG A 352 13.59 20.45 13.36
N TYR A 353 14.54 19.72 12.77
CA TYR A 353 15.83 19.39 13.38
C TYR A 353 16.65 20.65 13.70
N ALA A 354 16.79 21.59 12.76
CA ALA A 354 17.47 22.87 12.96
C ALA A 354 16.74 23.80 13.95
N GLY A 355 15.41 23.66 14.08
CA GLY A 355 14.61 24.33 15.09
C GLY A 355 14.72 23.73 16.50
N GLY A 356 15.62 22.77 16.73
CA GLY A 356 15.75 22.09 18.02
C GLY A 356 14.60 21.12 18.30
N ASN A 357 14.10 20.42 17.27
CA ASN A 357 13.18 19.31 17.40
C ASN A 357 13.81 18.09 16.71
N GLU A 358 14.65 17.35 17.43
CA GLU A 358 15.44 16.24 16.90
C GLU A 358 14.64 14.93 16.81
N GLN A 359 13.52 14.84 17.52
CA GLN A 359 12.64 13.67 17.52
C GLN A 359 11.62 13.69 16.37
N SER A 360 11.39 12.52 15.78
CA SER A 360 10.42 12.31 14.72
C SER A 360 8.99 12.61 15.18
N SER A 361 8.33 13.56 14.53
CA SER A 361 6.88 13.76 14.65
C SER A 361 6.12 12.70 13.85
N TYR A 362 4.85 12.46 14.21
CA TYR A 362 3.87 11.77 13.37
C TYR A 362 3.85 12.31 11.93
N THR A 363 3.92 13.64 11.77
CA THR A 363 4.01 14.31 10.46
C THR A 363 5.26 13.93 9.68
N ASP A 364 6.44 13.90 10.33
CA ASP A 364 7.70 13.48 9.70
C ASP A 364 7.63 12.04 9.20
N ASN A 365 6.99 11.16 9.97
CA ASN A 365 6.87 9.73 9.66
C ASN A 365 5.88 9.49 8.51
N ILE A 366 4.77 10.23 8.44
CA ILE A 366 3.84 10.19 7.31
C ILE A 366 4.52 10.65 6.01
N PHE A 367 5.23 11.79 6.02
CA PHE A 367 5.92 12.27 4.83
C PHE A 367 7.01 11.30 4.35
N LEU A 368 7.83 10.75 5.26
CA LEU A 368 8.85 9.77 4.92
C LEU A 368 8.24 8.46 4.38
N GLY A 369 7.16 7.96 4.98
CA GLY A 369 6.46 6.76 4.52
C GLY A 369 5.91 6.91 3.09
N ILE A 370 5.24 8.03 2.81
CA ILE A 370 4.74 8.35 1.46
C ILE A 370 5.91 8.54 0.48
N ALA A 371 7.00 9.20 0.88
CA ALA A 371 8.19 9.37 0.05
C ALA A 371 8.82 8.03 -0.34
N CYS A 372 8.97 7.09 0.60
CA CYS A 372 9.44 5.73 0.35
C CYS A 372 8.53 4.96 -0.63
N LEU A 373 7.22 4.96 -0.38
CA LEU A 373 6.23 4.26 -1.22
C LEU A 373 6.23 4.80 -2.66
N LEU A 374 6.19 6.13 -2.84
CA LEU A 374 6.23 6.76 -4.16
C LEU A 374 7.56 6.53 -4.88
N THR A 375 8.68 6.50 -4.15
CA THR A 375 10.01 6.23 -4.73
C THR A 375 10.07 4.81 -5.28
N LEU A 376 9.71 3.80 -4.49
CA LEU A 376 9.62 2.41 -4.93
C LEU A 376 8.63 2.23 -6.09
N GLY A 377 7.44 2.82 -5.99
CA GLY A 377 6.47 2.86 -7.09
C GLY A 377 7.07 3.43 -8.37
N SER A 378 7.86 4.50 -8.29
CA SER A 378 8.50 5.13 -9.46
C SER A 378 9.63 4.29 -10.08
N MET A 379 10.18 3.34 -9.32
CA MET A 379 11.17 2.38 -9.82
C MET A 379 10.51 1.23 -10.61
N THR A 380 9.24 0.89 -10.33
CA THR A 380 8.51 -0.14 -11.12
C THR A 380 8.41 0.22 -12.61
N GLY A 381 8.43 1.52 -12.94
CA GLY A 381 8.51 2.01 -14.33
C GLY A 381 9.75 1.57 -15.10
N TYR A 382 10.83 1.11 -14.45
CA TYR A 382 11.96 0.49 -15.16
C TYR A 382 11.69 -0.95 -15.61
N PHE A 383 10.76 -1.65 -14.97
CA PHE A 383 10.36 -2.99 -15.41
C PHE A 383 9.61 -2.96 -16.75
N GLN A 384 9.10 -1.79 -17.18
CA GLN A 384 8.49 -1.63 -18.50
C GLN A 384 9.44 -1.95 -19.67
N TRP A 385 10.76 -1.92 -19.44
CA TRP A 385 11.76 -2.24 -20.44
C TRP A 385 12.08 -3.74 -20.55
N SER A 386 11.56 -4.58 -19.65
CA SER A 386 11.64 -6.03 -19.74
C SER A 386 10.39 -6.58 -20.41
N PRO A 387 10.48 -7.38 -21.49
CA PRO A 387 9.31 -7.89 -22.19
C PRO A 387 8.48 -8.87 -21.34
N LYS A 388 9.07 -9.48 -20.29
CA LYS A 388 8.35 -10.33 -19.33
C LYS A 388 7.48 -9.49 -18.39
N PHE A 389 8.05 -8.45 -17.77
CA PHE A 389 7.34 -7.62 -16.78
C PHE A 389 6.43 -6.54 -17.41
N TYR A 390 6.74 -6.06 -18.61
CA TYR A 390 5.91 -5.09 -19.34
C TYR A 390 4.47 -5.57 -19.52
N PHE A 391 4.27 -6.87 -19.77
CA PHE A 391 2.94 -7.47 -19.93
C PHE A 391 2.06 -7.33 -18.67
N MET A 392 2.62 -7.53 -17.48
CA MET A 392 1.92 -7.34 -16.20
C MET A 392 1.53 -5.87 -15.99
N ILE A 393 2.45 -4.94 -16.27
CA ILE A 393 2.19 -3.48 -16.18
C ILE A 393 1.13 -3.04 -17.19
N LEU A 394 1.16 -3.58 -18.40
CA LEU A 394 0.17 -3.31 -19.45
C LEU A 394 -1.22 -3.79 -19.03
N THR A 395 -1.32 -4.99 -18.45
CA THR A 395 -2.57 -5.54 -17.89
C THR A 395 -3.15 -4.62 -16.82
N LEU A 396 -2.34 -4.21 -15.84
CA LEU A 396 -2.78 -3.28 -14.78
C LEU A 396 -3.22 -1.93 -15.36
N ARG A 397 -2.46 -1.35 -16.31
CA ARG A 397 -2.80 -0.08 -16.97
C ARG A 397 -4.12 -0.15 -17.74
N GLN A 398 -4.47 -1.31 -18.31
CA GLN A 398 -5.76 -1.53 -18.98
C GLN A 398 -6.90 -1.80 -17.98
N ALA A 399 -6.62 -2.51 -16.87
CA ALA A 399 -7.62 -2.84 -15.86
C ALA A 399 -8.06 -1.64 -15.02
N ILE A 400 -7.11 -0.81 -14.54
CA ILE A 400 -7.38 0.33 -13.62
C ILE A 400 -8.57 1.21 -14.02
N PRO A 401 -8.71 1.72 -15.27
CA PRO A 401 -9.86 2.57 -15.62
C PRO A 401 -11.20 1.81 -15.63
N HIS A 402 -11.20 0.52 -15.95
CA HIS A 402 -12.40 -0.32 -15.90
C HIS A 402 -12.80 -0.63 -14.44
N VAL A 403 -11.81 -1.00 -13.62
CA VAL A 403 -11.97 -1.24 -12.18
C VAL A 403 -12.46 0.02 -11.47
N LEU A 404 -11.87 1.18 -11.73
CA LEU A 404 -12.28 2.45 -11.09
C LEU A 404 -13.71 2.82 -11.44
N ARG A 405 -14.14 2.61 -12.69
CA ARG A 405 -15.54 2.83 -13.10
C ARG A 405 -16.51 1.86 -12.38
N HIS A 406 -16.10 0.61 -12.17
CA HIS A 406 -16.90 -0.37 -11.42
C HIS A 406 -16.99 0.01 -9.94
N LEU A 407 -15.86 0.34 -9.30
CA LEU A 407 -15.77 0.81 -7.91
C LEU A 407 -16.66 2.03 -7.67
N LEU A 408 -16.56 3.07 -8.51
CA LEU A 408 -17.41 4.26 -8.42
C LEU A 408 -18.91 3.94 -8.61
N GLY A 409 -19.24 2.91 -9.39
CA GLY A 409 -20.62 2.45 -9.56
C GLY A 409 -21.19 1.72 -8.35
N THR A 410 -20.38 0.94 -7.63
CA THR A 410 -20.82 0.19 -6.44
C THR A 410 -20.66 0.96 -5.13
N PHE A 411 -19.77 1.96 -5.07
CA PHE A 411 -19.50 2.73 -3.86
C PHE A 411 -20.76 3.31 -3.16
N PRO A 412 -21.78 3.84 -3.86
CA PRO A 412 -23.02 4.30 -3.22
C PRO A 412 -23.77 3.18 -2.47
N ILE A 413 -23.72 1.93 -2.97
CA ILE A 413 -24.34 0.77 -2.31
C ILE A 413 -23.54 0.42 -1.05
N PHE A 414 -22.20 0.41 -1.14
CA PHE A 414 -21.33 0.15 0.02
C PHE A 414 -21.53 1.19 1.13
N MET A 415 -21.59 2.48 0.75
CA MET A 415 -21.88 3.58 1.67
C MET A 415 -23.29 3.46 2.29
N GLY A 416 -24.28 3.00 1.53
CA GLY A 416 -25.62 2.70 2.04
C GLY A 416 -25.61 1.60 3.12
N TYR A 417 -24.84 0.53 2.90
CA TYR A 417 -24.61 -0.49 3.93
C TYR A 417 -23.87 0.05 5.14
N ALA A 418 -22.85 0.90 4.97
CA ALA A 418 -22.12 1.52 6.07
C ALA A 418 -23.06 2.36 6.95
N PHE A 419 -23.81 3.30 6.38
CA PHE A 419 -24.76 4.15 7.12
C PHE A 419 -25.86 3.34 7.81
N MET A 420 -26.42 2.32 7.13
CA MET A 420 -27.40 1.43 7.73
C MET A 420 -26.80 0.65 8.92
N GLY A 421 -25.55 0.19 8.80
CA GLY A 421 -24.81 -0.48 9.85
C GLY A 421 -24.59 0.41 11.08
N THR A 422 -24.10 1.64 10.86
CA THR A 422 -23.89 2.63 11.93
C THR A 422 -25.18 2.91 12.71
N ILE A 423 -26.28 3.17 12.00
CA ILE A 423 -27.57 3.54 12.61
C ILE A 423 -28.21 2.35 13.36
N LEU A 424 -28.12 1.12 12.84
CA LEU A 424 -28.76 -0.06 13.45
C LEU A 424 -27.93 -0.69 14.58
N PHE A 425 -26.60 -0.63 14.50
CA PHE A 425 -25.71 -1.42 15.37
C PHE A 425 -24.76 -0.57 16.22
N GLY A 426 -24.51 0.70 15.86
CA GLY A 426 -23.51 1.54 16.54
C GLY A 426 -23.77 1.79 18.03
N ASN A 427 -25.03 1.74 18.47
CA ASN A 427 -25.40 1.89 19.89
C ASN A 427 -24.94 0.72 20.80
N TYR A 428 -24.38 -0.36 20.26
CA TYR A 428 -23.93 -1.52 21.05
C TYR A 428 -22.82 -2.37 20.42
N SER A 429 -22.40 -2.06 19.19
CA SER A 429 -21.32 -2.75 18.49
C SER A 429 -20.23 -1.76 18.11
N GLN A 430 -19.04 -1.89 18.71
CA GLN A 430 -17.86 -1.05 18.43
C GLN A 430 -17.52 -1.01 16.93
N TYR A 431 -17.62 -2.16 16.25
CA TYR A 431 -17.48 -2.33 14.79
C TYR A 431 -18.36 -1.40 13.95
N PHE A 432 -19.44 -0.85 14.51
CA PHE A 432 -20.34 0.07 13.82
C PHE A 432 -20.57 1.37 14.62
N ALA A 433 -19.77 1.65 15.65
CA ALA A 433 -19.96 2.80 16.54
C ALA A 433 -19.86 4.13 15.79
N THR A 434 -18.89 4.24 14.87
CA THR A 434 -18.74 5.38 13.96
C THR A 434 -18.94 4.94 12.51
N ILE A 435 -19.09 5.94 11.62
CA ILE A 435 -19.13 5.69 10.17
C ILE A 435 -17.81 5.07 9.72
N ASP A 436 -16.66 5.55 10.21
CA ASP A 436 -15.34 5.06 9.83
C ASP A 436 -15.15 3.58 10.21
N GLN A 437 -15.47 3.21 11.46
CA GLN A 437 -15.47 1.81 11.91
C GLN A 437 -16.42 0.93 11.08
N SER A 438 -17.56 1.48 10.64
CA SER A 438 -18.49 0.79 9.74
C SER A 438 -17.88 0.55 8.35
N PHE A 439 -17.14 1.52 7.80
CA PHE A 439 -16.39 1.34 6.55
C PHE A 439 -15.27 0.30 6.70
N LEU A 440 -14.49 0.36 7.79
CA LEU A 440 -13.42 -0.59 8.10
C LEU A 440 -13.93 -2.02 8.24
N THR A 441 -14.98 -2.22 9.05
CA THR A 441 -15.61 -3.53 9.28
C THR A 441 -16.16 -4.12 7.98
N LEU A 442 -16.89 -3.33 7.19
CA LEU A 442 -17.44 -3.83 5.91
C LEU A 442 -16.34 -4.11 4.87
N PHE A 443 -15.21 -3.38 4.93
CA PHE A 443 -14.05 -3.67 4.09
C PHE A 443 -13.33 -4.96 4.54
N ALA A 444 -13.21 -5.22 5.84
CA ALA A 444 -12.69 -6.48 6.36
C ALA A 444 -13.58 -7.67 5.93
N VAL A 445 -14.89 -7.57 6.12
CA VAL A 445 -15.87 -8.60 5.71
C VAL A 445 -15.88 -8.81 4.19
N LEU A 446 -15.73 -7.75 3.38
CA LEU A 446 -15.55 -7.86 1.93
C LEU A 446 -14.34 -8.73 1.55
N ASN A 447 -13.25 -8.66 2.30
CA ASN A 447 -12.04 -9.47 2.07
C ASN A 447 -12.09 -10.85 2.77
N GLY A 448 -13.19 -11.18 3.45
CA GLY A 448 -13.39 -12.47 4.11
C GLY A 448 -12.98 -12.52 5.59
N ASP A 449 -12.56 -11.39 6.16
CA ASP A 449 -12.12 -11.29 7.55
C ASP A 449 -13.28 -10.94 8.51
N VAL A 450 -13.13 -11.23 9.80
CA VAL A 450 -14.04 -10.86 10.92
C VAL A 450 -15.50 -11.36 10.78
N ILE A 451 -15.87 -12.11 9.73
CA ILE A 451 -17.26 -12.49 9.40
C ILE A 451 -18.06 -13.03 10.60
N ARG A 452 -17.47 -13.96 11.36
CA ARG A 452 -18.12 -14.58 12.53
C ARG A 452 -18.38 -13.57 13.65
N ASP A 453 -17.45 -12.65 13.86
CA ASP A 453 -17.56 -11.64 14.90
C ASP A 453 -18.52 -10.52 14.51
N THR A 454 -18.57 -10.13 13.23
CA THR A 454 -19.65 -9.27 12.71
C THR A 454 -21.03 -9.88 12.99
N PHE A 455 -21.20 -11.19 12.76
CA PHE A 455 -22.44 -11.91 13.08
C PHE A 455 -22.77 -11.98 14.57
N ASN A 456 -21.77 -12.00 15.44
CA ASN A 456 -21.96 -12.03 16.90
C ASN A 456 -22.25 -10.63 17.46
N ARG A 457 -21.53 -9.61 16.97
CA ARG A 457 -21.58 -8.22 17.47
C ARG A 457 -22.77 -7.43 16.93
N THR A 458 -23.26 -7.74 15.73
CA THR A 458 -24.54 -7.20 15.23
C THR A 458 -25.78 -7.91 15.81
N TYR A 459 -25.61 -9.06 16.46
CA TYR A 459 -26.73 -9.83 17.00
C TYR A 459 -27.08 -9.40 18.44
N ARG A 460 -28.28 -8.85 18.62
CA ARG A 460 -28.88 -8.57 19.92
C ARG A 460 -30.17 -9.38 20.08
N LYS A 461 -30.48 -9.86 21.29
CA LYS A 461 -31.63 -10.75 21.59
C LYS A 461 -33.03 -10.13 21.33
N SER A 462 -33.12 -8.89 20.84
CA SER A 462 -34.38 -8.24 20.44
C SER A 462 -34.89 -8.77 19.09
N GLY A 463 -36.07 -9.41 19.10
CA GLY A 463 -36.54 -10.27 18.00
C GLY A 463 -36.41 -9.73 16.57
N LEU A 464 -36.98 -8.55 16.27
CA LEU A 464 -36.92 -7.99 14.91
C LEU A 464 -35.50 -7.55 14.52
N LEU A 465 -34.76 -6.91 15.44
CA LEU A 465 -33.39 -6.45 15.17
C LEU A 465 -32.44 -7.64 14.96
N ALA A 466 -32.64 -8.75 15.67
CA ALA A 466 -31.90 -9.99 15.49
C ALA A 466 -32.04 -10.54 14.06
N VAL A 467 -33.26 -10.53 13.50
CA VAL A 467 -33.54 -10.97 12.13
C VAL A 467 -32.95 -10.00 11.11
N VAL A 468 -33.15 -8.69 11.31
CA VAL A 468 -32.57 -7.65 10.43
C VAL A 468 -31.04 -7.71 10.42
N ALA A 469 -30.38 -7.93 11.55
CA ALA A 469 -28.94 -8.09 11.65
C ALA A 469 -28.43 -9.29 10.83
N ARG A 470 -29.10 -10.45 10.94
CA ARG A 470 -28.75 -11.63 10.14
C ARG A 470 -28.95 -11.37 8.65
N ILE A 471 -30.09 -10.79 8.26
CA ILE A 471 -30.37 -10.43 6.86
C ILE A 471 -29.29 -9.48 6.33
N TYR A 472 -28.99 -8.39 7.04
CA TYR A 472 -27.98 -7.39 6.66
C TYR A 472 -26.62 -8.02 6.36
N VAL A 473 -26.10 -8.87 7.26
CA VAL A 473 -24.79 -9.50 7.04
C VAL A 473 -24.85 -10.52 5.89
N TYR A 474 -25.92 -11.32 5.79
CA TYR A 474 -26.08 -12.26 4.66
C TYR A 474 -26.21 -11.55 3.30
N THR A 475 -26.99 -10.48 3.20
CA THR A 475 -27.15 -9.73 1.94
C THR A 475 -25.88 -8.99 1.57
N PHE A 476 -25.14 -8.46 2.55
CA PHE A 476 -23.81 -7.89 2.31
C PHE A 476 -22.85 -8.93 1.73
N ILE A 477 -22.70 -10.11 2.37
CA ILE A 477 -21.81 -11.18 1.87
C ILE A 477 -22.22 -11.62 0.46
N CYS A 478 -23.50 -11.88 0.21
CA CYS A 478 -23.96 -12.31 -1.12
C CYS A 478 -23.68 -11.28 -2.22
N ILE A 479 -23.85 -9.98 -1.93
CA ILE A 479 -23.62 -8.92 -2.92
C ILE A 479 -22.12 -8.63 -3.08
N PHE A 480 -21.38 -8.46 -1.99
CA PHE A 480 -20.00 -7.98 -2.04
C PHE A 480 -18.99 -9.12 -2.20
N MET A 481 -19.13 -10.21 -1.44
CA MET A 481 -18.19 -11.34 -1.52
C MET A 481 -18.43 -12.22 -2.76
N TYR A 482 -19.70 -12.54 -3.08
CA TYR A 482 -19.99 -13.49 -4.18
C TYR A 482 -20.26 -12.83 -5.54
N VAL A 483 -20.75 -11.59 -5.59
CA VAL A 483 -21.00 -10.90 -6.87
C VAL A 483 -19.89 -9.89 -7.16
N TRP A 484 -19.61 -8.95 -6.26
CA TRP A 484 -18.67 -7.85 -6.53
C TRP A 484 -17.21 -8.32 -6.70
N LEU A 485 -16.67 -9.15 -5.80
CA LEU A 485 -15.30 -9.70 -5.96
C LEU A 485 -15.15 -10.49 -7.27
N ASN A 486 -16.14 -11.32 -7.62
CA ASN A 486 -16.08 -12.12 -8.85
C ASN A 486 -16.12 -11.24 -10.11
N ILE A 487 -16.93 -10.17 -10.12
CA ILE A 487 -16.92 -9.18 -11.22
C ILE A 487 -15.56 -8.46 -11.28
N PHE A 488 -14.99 -8.08 -10.13
CA PHE A 488 -13.66 -7.44 -10.07
C PHE A 488 -12.57 -8.34 -10.67
N ILE A 489 -12.54 -9.62 -10.29
CA ILE A 489 -11.61 -10.62 -10.85
C ILE A 489 -11.83 -10.76 -12.37
N THR A 490 -13.07 -10.88 -12.83
CA THR A 490 -13.42 -10.99 -14.26
C THR A 490 -12.97 -9.75 -15.06
N ILE A 491 -13.03 -8.55 -14.50
CA ILE A 491 -12.54 -7.31 -15.15
C ILE A 491 -11.01 -7.34 -15.33
N ILE A 492 -10.28 -7.87 -14.34
CA ILE A 492 -8.82 -8.03 -14.41
C ILE A 492 -8.46 -9.11 -15.43
N GLU A 493 -9.14 -10.26 -15.41
CA GLU A 493 -8.95 -11.36 -16.37
C GLU A 493 -9.22 -10.91 -17.82
N ALA A 494 -10.32 -10.21 -18.06
CA ALA A 494 -10.63 -9.65 -19.37
C ALA A 494 -9.57 -8.64 -19.85
N SER A 495 -8.96 -7.90 -18.92
CA SER A 495 -7.84 -6.98 -19.23
C SER A 495 -6.53 -7.73 -19.51
N TYR A 496 -6.27 -8.83 -18.80
CA TYR A 496 -5.14 -9.72 -19.02
C TYR A 496 -5.19 -10.34 -20.42
N ILE A 497 -6.34 -10.92 -20.80
CA ILE A 497 -6.57 -11.52 -22.13
C ILE A 497 -6.40 -10.48 -23.24
N ARG A 498 -6.83 -9.23 -23.03
CA ARG A 498 -6.62 -8.12 -23.99
C ARG A 498 -5.14 -7.77 -24.15
N ALA A 499 -4.41 -7.61 -23.04
CA ALA A 499 -2.98 -7.37 -23.07
C ALA A 499 -2.20 -8.52 -23.73
N GLU A 500 -2.65 -9.77 -23.57
CA GLU A 500 -2.02 -10.94 -24.17
C GLU A 500 -2.27 -10.99 -25.68
N LYS A 501 -3.53 -10.75 -26.10
CA LYS A 501 -3.89 -10.57 -27.51
C LYS A 501 -3.18 -9.40 -28.17
N GLN A 502 -2.78 -8.36 -27.43
CA GLN A 502 -1.96 -7.25 -27.96
C GLN A 502 -0.47 -7.64 -28.13
N ARG A 503 0.03 -8.65 -27.40
CA ARG A 503 1.40 -9.16 -27.51
C ARG A 503 1.59 -10.07 -28.72
N ARG A 504 0.62 -10.95 -29.01
CA ARG A 504 0.68 -11.90 -30.14
C ARG A 504 0.92 -11.27 -31.53
N PRO A 505 0.23 -10.18 -31.98
CA PRO A 505 0.38 -9.66 -33.34
C PRO A 505 1.79 -9.15 -33.63
N LYS A 506 2.48 -8.48 -32.69
CA LYS A 506 3.86 -8.01 -32.93
C LYS A 506 4.84 -9.15 -33.21
N HIS A 507 4.59 -10.35 -32.67
CA HIS A 507 5.42 -11.53 -32.93
C HIS A 507 5.03 -12.24 -34.23
N LEU A 508 3.72 -12.32 -34.53
CA LEU A 508 3.23 -12.87 -35.80
C LEU A 508 3.60 -11.98 -36.99
N GLU A 509 3.45 -10.67 -36.88
CA GLU A 509 3.78 -9.68 -37.90
C GLU A 509 5.28 -9.65 -38.18
N ALA A 510 6.13 -9.76 -37.15
CA ALA A 510 7.57 -9.95 -37.33
C ALA A 510 7.90 -11.27 -38.04
N ARG A 511 7.19 -12.37 -37.72
CA ARG A 511 7.33 -13.66 -38.43
C ARG A 511 6.84 -13.61 -39.88
N HIS A 512 5.75 -12.92 -40.18
CA HIS A 512 5.25 -12.73 -41.55
C HIS A 512 6.17 -11.82 -42.37
N GLN A 513 6.68 -10.74 -41.78
CA GLN A 513 7.69 -9.89 -42.42
C GLN A 513 8.98 -10.69 -42.69
N LEU A 514 9.45 -11.50 -41.73
CA LEU A 514 10.61 -12.37 -41.93
C LEU A 514 10.36 -13.44 -43.01
N LYS A 515 9.21 -14.12 -43.00
CA LYS A 515 8.81 -15.06 -44.08
C LYS A 515 8.81 -14.37 -45.45
N LYS A 516 8.24 -13.16 -45.52
CA LYS A 516 8.22 -12.38 -46.76
C LYS A 516 9.63 -12.00 -47.23
N PHE A 517 10.48 -11.49 -46.35
CA PHE A 517 11.89 -11.20 -46.69
C PHE A 517 12.65 -12.45 -47.17
N ILE A 518 12.40 -13.63 -46.59
CA ILE A 518 13.02 -14.89 -47.04
C ILE A 518 12.47 -15.33 -48.41
N MET A 519 11.19 -15.08 -48.69
CA MET A 519 10.61 -15.31 -50.03
C MET A 519 11.19 -14.34 -51.06
N ASP A 520 11.26 -13.05 -50.74
CA ASP A 520 11.77 -12.00 -51.61
C ASP A 520 13.27 -12.23 -51.93
N ASP A 521 14.11 -12.62 -50.94
CA ASP A 521 15.53 -12.97 -51.14
C ASP A 521 15.72 -14.25 -51.98
N LYS A 522 14.83 -15.24 -51.88
CA LYS A 522 14.83 -16.42 -52.77
C LYS A 522 14.46 -16.05 -54.21
N ILE A 523 13.47 -15.17 -54.40
CA ILE A 523 13.05 -14.68 -55.72
C ILE A 523 14.15 -13.82 -56.35
N GLU A 524 14.83 -12.98 -55.56
CA GLU A 524 15.95 -12.16 -56.04
C GLU A 524 17.13 -13.03 -56.47
N LYS A 525 17.51 -14.06 -55.69
CA LYS A 525 18.58 -15.01 -56.09
C LYS A 525 18.23 -15.80 -57.34
N ALA A 526 17.01 -16.34 -57.44
CA ALA A 526 16.54 -16.99 -58.67
C ALA A 526 16.52 -16.03 -59.87
N GLY A 527 16.16 -14.76 -59.66
CA GLY A 527 16.18 -13.73 -60.70
C GLY A 527 17.59 -13.32 -61.15
N ILE A 528 18.56 -13.31 -60.23
CA ILE A 528 19.98 -13.06 -60.52
C ILE A 528 20.57 -14.22 -61.33
N GLU A 529 20.27 -15.48 -60.95
CA GLU A 529 20.70 -16.66 -61.70
C GLU A 529 20.14 -16.69 -63.14
N ILE A 530 18.92 -16.19 -63.36
CA ILE A 530 18.34 -16.04 -64.71
C ILE A 530 19.06 -15.00 -65.58
N GLN A 531 19.74 -14.00 -64.99
CA GLN A 531 20.54 -13.01 -65.73
C GLN A 531 21.95 -13.49 -66.05
N THR A 532 22.53 -14.35 -65.20
CA THR A 532 23.81 -15.03 -65.44
C THR A 532 23.58 -16.33 -66.21
N GLY A 533 23.36 -16.23 -67.53
CA GLY A 533 22.86 -17.31 -68.38
C GLY A 533 23.56 -18.68 -68.30
N GLN A 534 23.17 -19.48 -67.31
CA GLN A 534 23.34 -20.93 -67.24
C GLN A 534 21.94 -21.56 -67.17
N GLU A 535 21.63 -22.50 -68.07
CA GLU A 535 20.31 -23.11 -68.13
C GLU A 535 20.05 -24.04 -66.94
N PHE A 536 18.96 -23.80 -66.21
CA PHE A 536 18.37 -24.78 -65.30
C PHE A 536 17.70 -25.92 -66.10
N PRO A 537 17.79 -27.19 -65.66
CA PRO A 537 17.08 -28.30 -66.30
C PRO A 537 15.55 -28.14 -66.21
N LYS A 538 14.85 -28.28 -67.34
CA LYS A 538 13.39 -28.02 -67.46
C LYS A 538 12.47 -29.09 -66.84
N GLN A 539 12.80 -29.62 -65.66
CA GLN A 539 11.98 -30.65 -64.97
C GLN A 539 11.38 -30.22 -63.62
N GLU A 540 11.91 -29.22 -62.91
CA GLU A 540 11.44 -28.86 -61.55
C GLU A 540 10.33 -27.79 -61.48
N ILE A 541 9.78 -27.34 -62.62
CA ILE A 541 8.69 -26.33 -62.64
C ILE A 541 7.29 -26.97 -62.41
N LYS A 542 7.20 -28.29 -62.33
CA LYS A 542 5.92 -29.01 -62.10
C LYS A 542 5.63 -29.39 -60.65
N ASP A 543 6.61 -29.26 -59.75
CA ASP A 543 6.52 -29.76 -58.38
C ASP A 543 6.44 -28.64 -57.33
N LEU A 544 5.94 -27.45 -57.70
CA LEU A 544 5.52 -26.45 -56.71
C LEU A 544 4.19 -26.88 -56.07
N PRO A 545 4.14 -27.12 -54.74
CA PRO A 545 2.88 -27.40 -54.07
C PRO A 545 1.98 -26.15 -54.11
N SER A 546 0.68 -26.37 -54.25
CA SER A 546 -0.30 -25.28 -54.25
C SER A 546 -0.40 -24.62 -52.86
N ASP A 547 -0.82 -23.35 -52.81
CA ASP A 547 -1.00 -22.63 -51.54
C ASP A 547 -1.92 -23.41 -50.55
N SER A 548 -2.90 -24.16 -51.06
CA SER A 548 -3.77 -25.05 -50.28
C SER A 548 -3.08 -26.28 -49.68
N GLU A 549 -2.03 -26.82 -50.30
CA GLU A 549 -1.24 -27.92 -49.74
C GLU A 549 -0.26 -27.41 -48.68
N LEU A 550 0.28 -26.19 -48.87
CA LEU A 550 1.13 -25.53 -47.89
C LEU A 550 0.38 -25.13 -46.61
N GLU A 551 -0.89 -24.73 -46.68
CA GLU A 551 -1.70 -24.50 -45.48
C GLU A 551 -1.96 -25.79 -44.68
N HIS A 552 -2.06 -26.95 -45.34
CA HIS A 552 -2.33 -28.22 -44.68
C HIS A 552 -1.11 -28.76 -43.91
N ILE A 553 0.08 -28.72 -44.53
CA ILE A 553 1.38 -29.18 -44.00
C ILE A 553 1.84 -28.38 -42.76
N PHE A 554 1.38 -27.14 -42.62
CA PHE A 554 1.76 -26.26 -41.51
C PHE A 554 0.63 -26.02 -40.50
N SER A 555 -0.38 -26.89 -40.47
CA SER A 555 -1.35 -26.93 -39.38
C SER A 555 -0.68 -27.33 -38.05
N ASP A 556 -1.09 -26.70 -36.93
CA ASP A 556 -0.48 -26.92 -35.61
C ASP A 556 -0.57 -28.40 -35.14
N GLU A 557 -1.43 -29.21 -35.76
CA GLU A 557 -1.64 -30.62 -35.42
C GLU A 557 -0.62 -31.58 -36.05
N GLU A 558 0.01 -31.24 -37.19
CA GLU A 558 1.07 -32.06 -37.81
C GLU A 558 2.46 -31.73 -37.24
N ILE A 559 2.71 -30.45 -36.92
CA ILE A 559 3.98 -29.99 -36.33
C ILE A 559 4.27 -30.68 -34.99
N SER A 560 3.22 -31.06 -34.25
CA SER A 560 3.29 -31.84 -33.01
C SER A 560 3.70 -33.31 -33.24
N LYS A 561 3.38 -33.89 -34.41
CA LYS A 561 3.44 -35.35 -34.64
C LYS A 561 4.76 -35.86 -35.24
N ASN A 562 5.58 -35.01 -35.89
CA ASN A 562 6.83 -35.44 -36.53
C ASN A 562 7.94 -34.34 -36.55
N PRO A 563 8.55 -33.99 -35.40
CA PRO A 563 9.64 -33.02 -35.34
C PRO A 563 10.88 -33.45 -36.15
N ASP A 564 11.20 -34.75 -36.17
CA ASP A 564 12.40 -35.28 -36.83
C ASP A 564 12.36 -35.15 -38.37
N LEU A 565 11.15 -35.16 -38.95
CA LEU A 565 10.98 -34.98 -40.40
C LEU A 565 11.34 -33.56 -40.83
N ILE A 566 10.98 -32.57 -40.00
CA ILE A 566 11.31 -31.15 -40.19
C ILE A 566 12.82 -30.94 -40.01
N GLN A 567 13.43 -31.57 -38.99
CA GLN A 567 14.88 -31.51 -38.78
C GLN A 567 15.66 -32.17 -39.93
N LYS A 568 15.16 -33.27 -40.49
CA LYS A 568 15.76 -33.94 -41.65
C LYS A 568 15.75 -33.03 -42.89
N HIS A 569 14.62 -32.39 -43.21
CA HIS A 569 14.58 -31.41 -44.32
C HIS A 569 15.43 -30.16 -44.05
N LEU A 570 15.49 -29.64 -42.82
CA LEU A 570 16.39 -28.53 -42.47
C LEU A 570 17.88 -28.91 -42.67
N SER A 571 18.26 -30.13 -42.26
CA SER A 571 19.64 -30.62 -42.40
C SER A 571 20.08 -30.81 -43.85
N GLN A 572 19.13 -31.11 -44.75
CA GLN A 572 19.39 -31.29 -46.17
C GLN A 572 19.57 -29.96 -46.92
N PHE A 573 19.10 -28.84 -46.36
CA PHE A 573 19.06 -27.53 -47.02
C PHE A 573 20.09 -26.51 -46.51
N LEU A 574 20.61 -26.64 -45.29
CA LEU A 574 21.45 -25.58 -44.69
C LEU A 574 22.95 -25.71 -44.96
N GLY A 575 23.43 -26.90 -45.32
CA GLY A 575 24.87 -27.17 -45.45
C GLY A 575 25.59 -27.21 -44.10
N SER A 576 26.53 -28.13 -43.96
CA SER A 576 27.33 -28.26 -42.74
C SER A 576 28.45 -27.23 -42.70
N ASP A 577 28.16 -26.00 -42.26
CA ASP A 577 29.09 -25.18 -41.48
C ASP A 577 28.40 -23.98 -40.82
N GLN A 578 28.82 -23.65 -39.59
CA GLN A 578 28.33 -22.55 -38.74
C GLN A 578 26.92 -22.66 -38.13
N LEU A 579 26.76 -23.56 -37.16
CA LEU A 579 25.82 -23.35 -36.05
C LEU A 579 26.30 -24.03 -34.76
N SER A 580 27.26 -23.40 -34.09
CA SER A 580 27.59 -23.69 -32.69
C SER A 580 27.16 -22.50 -31.80
N PHE A 581 25.98 -22.62 -31.20
CA PHE A 581 25.69 -21.90 -29.97
C PHE A 581 25.02 -22.87 -29.00
N SER A 582 25.64 -23.04 -27.83
CA SER A 582 25.34 -24.08 -26.86
C SER A 582 24.01 -23.88 -26.13
N GLN A 583 23.32 -24.98 -25.88
CA GLN A 583 22.18 -25.06 -24.96
C GLN A 583 22.65 -24.94 -23.50
N SER A 584 21.95 -24.13 -22.70
CA SER A 584 21.77 -24.24 -21.24
C SER A 584 21.11 -22.95 -20.71
N ASP A 585 20.00 -22.92 -19.97
CA ASP A 585 19.03 -23.97 -19.63
C ASP A 585 17.62 -23.37 -19.64
N SER A 586 16.64 -24.19 -19.99
CA SER A 586 15.22 -23.87 -19.87
C SER A 586 14.57 -24.88 -18.93
N ASP A 587 14.55 -24.55 -17.63
CA ASP A 587 13.81 -25.36 -16.65
C ASP A 587 12.31 -25.34 -16.98
N SER A 588 11.80 -26.53 -17.23
CA SER A 588 10.40 -26.82 -17.46
C SER A 588 9.59 -26.72 -16.17
N TYR A 589 8.48 -25.98 -16.20
CA TYR A 589 7.33 -26.29 -15.35
C TYR A 589 6.16 -26.68 -16.25
N SER A 590 5.94 -27.98 -16.36
CA SER A 590 4.71 -28.56 -16.90
C SER A 590 3.57 -28.34 -15.91
N PHE A 591 2.41 -27.93 -16.42
CA PHE A 591 1.14 -28.10 -15.72
C PHE A 591 0.21 -28.86 -16.66
N SER A 592 0.14 -30.17 -16.46
CA SER A 592 -0.70 -31.09 -17.19
C SER A 592 -1.16 -32.18 -16.24
N ASP A 593 -2.35 -32.01 -15.68
CA ASP A 593 -3.14 -33.07 -15.05
C ASP A 593 -4.62 -32.78 -15.34
N ALA A 594 -5.03 -33.16 -16.54
CA ALA A 594 -6.42 -33.43 -16.90
C ALA A 594 -6.40 -34.41 -18.08
N ASP A 595 -7.13 -35.51 -17.92
CA ASP A 595 -7.57 -36.43 -18.97
C ASP A 595 -6.49 -37.16 -19.79
N ASP A 596 -5.97 -38.27 -19.24
CA ASP A 596 -6.31 -39.57 -19.83
C ASP A 596 -6.10 -40.75 -18.86
N PHE A 597 -7.16 -41.55 -18.63
CA PHE A 597 -7.03 -42.85 -17.96
C PHE A 597 -7.83 -43.93 -18.71
N ASN A 598 -7.08 -44.69 -19.52
CA ASN A 598 -7.37 -46.04 -20.01
C ASN A 598 -8.51 -46.30 -21.01
N LYS A 599 -8.09 -46.42 -22.27
CA LYS A 599 -8.23 -47.66 -23.06
C LYS A 599 -6.82 -48.05 -23.54
N GLN A 600 -6.35 -49.30 -23.57
CA GLN A 600 -7.05 -50.59 -23.62
C GLN A 600 -6.25 -51.66 -22.86
N ASN A 601 -6.93 -52.69 -22.31
CA ASN A 601 -6.47 -54.06 -22.52
C ASN A 601 -7.64 -55.05 -22.45
N THR A 602 -7.50 -56.18 -23.15
CA THR A 602 -8.62 -57.01 -23.62
C THR A 602 -8.76 -58.35 -22.86
N VAL A 603 -9.89 -59.04 -23.14
CA VAL A 603 -10.13 -60.50 -23.04
C VAL A 603 -10.90 -61.05 -21.81
N LYS A 604 -12.19 -61.37 -22.05
CA LYS A 604 -13.04 -62.48 -21.53
C LYS A 604 -13.08 -62.72 -20.00
N SER A 605 -14.24 -62.73 -19.33
CA SER A 605 -15.26 -63.78 -19.56
C SER A 605 -16.61 -63.62 -18.79
N LYS A 606 -17.68 -64.14 -19.42
CA LYS A 606 -18.90 -64.79 -18.88
C LYS A 606 -19.59 -64.34 -17.55
N LYS A 607 -20.83 -63.83 -17.75
CA LYS A 607 -22.14 -64.30 -17.23
C LYS A 607 -22.52 -64.19 -15.72
N LYS A 608 -23.71 -63.57 -15.56
CA LYS A 608 -24.91 -63.94 -14.74
C LYS A 608 -25.15 -63.29 -13.36
N ASP A 609 -26.24 -62.52 -13.35
CA ASP A 609 -27.45 -62.60 -12.52
C ASP A 609 -27.49 -62.20 -11.02
N GLU A 610 -28.47 -61.32 -10.78
CA GLU A 610 -29.47 -61.27 -9.69
C GLU A 610 -29.13 -60.80 -8.25
N GLN A 611 -29.85 -59.72 -7.87
CA GLN A 611 -30.60 -59.47 -6.62
C GLN A 611 -30.24 -60.26 -5.34
N TYR A 612 -30.08 -59.56 -4.21
CA TYR A 612 -31.13 -59.41 -3.16
C TYR A 612 -30.66 -58.52 -1.96
N LEU A 613 -31.58 -57.70 -1.46
CA LEU A 613 -31.62 -57.01 -0.13
C LEU A 613 -32.32 -57.95 0.90
N PRO A 614 -32.59 -57.67 2.22
CA PRO A 614 -32.33 -56.49 3.09
C PRO A 614 -31.98 -56.81 4.60
N LYS A 615 -32.15 -55.79 5.48
CA LYS A 615 -32.40 -55.79 6.97
C LYS A 615 -31.19 -56.00 7.92
N ILE A 616 -30.95 -55.26 9.01
CA ILE A 616 -31.72 -54.41 9.98
C ILE A 616 -32.40 -55.16 11.15
N SER A 617 -31.79 -55.05 12.35
CA SER A 617 -32.35 -54.95 13.74
C SER A 617 -31.14 -54.91 14.72
N SER A 618 -30.87 -53.85 15.50
CA SER A 618 -31.43 -53.48 16.84
C SER A 618 -31.22 -54.59 17.90
N THR A 619 -30.70 -54.42 19.13
CA THR A 619 -30.40 -53.28 20.06
C THR A 619 -29.20 -53.69 20.99
N ASP A 620 -28.65 -52.95 21.99
CA ASP A 620 -28.87 -51.61 22.60
C ASP A 620 -27.59 -51.04 23.33
N SER A 621 -27.74 -49.90 24.04
CA SER A 621 -27.00 -49.30 25.19
C SER A 621 -25.75 -50.00 25.79
N ASP A 622 -24.66 -49.30 26.12
CA ASP A 622 -24.62 -48.27 27.20
C ASP A 622 -23.53 -47.17 27.04
N PRO A 623 -23.67 -45.97 27.66
CA PRO A 623 -22.79 -44.82 27.41
C PRO A 623 -21.91 -44.40 28.61
N ASN A 624 -20.58 -44.47 28.50
CA ASN A 624 -19.65 -43.75 29.40
C ASN A 624 -18.22 -43.65 28.84
N SER A 625 -17.97 -42.67 27.98
CA SER A 625 -16.64 -42.11 27.68
C SER A 625 -16.83 -40.71 27.05
N PHE A 626 -15.80 -39.85 27.11
CA PHE A 626 -15.81 -38.44 26.69
C PHE A 626 -16.43 -37.40 27.67
N ILE A 627 -16.11 -37.52 28.96
CA ILE A 627 -15.96 -36.34 29.85
C ILE A 627 -14.65 -36.52 30.65
N ASP A 628 -13.48 -36.24 30.06
CA ASP A 628 -12.22 -36.28 30.84
C ASP A 628 -11.00 -35.48 30.29
N GLU A 629 -11.23 -34.44 29.47
CA GLU A 629 -10.13 -33.53 29.06
C GLU A 629 -10.17 -32.14 29.74
N ASN A 630 -11.35 -31.67 30.18
CA ASN A 630 -11.50 -30.34 30.79
C ASN A 630 -11.12 -30.24 32.29
N GLN A 631 -10.65 -31.32 32.93
CA GLN A 631 -10.18 -31.27 34.33
C GLN A 631 -8.66 -31.21 34.49
N LYS A 632 -7.87 -31.35 33.42
CA LYS A 632 -6.39 -31.36 33.52
C LYS A 632 -5.73 -29.97 33.49
N GLN A 633 -6.41 -28.90 33.05
CA GLN A 633 -5.83 -27.55 33.04
C GLN A 633 -6.03 -26.77 34.37
N ASN A 634 -7.05 -27.09 35.17
CA ASN A 634 -7.34 -26.37 36.43
C ASN A 634 -6.54 -26.86 37.65
N LYS A 635 -5.62 -27.82 37.51
CA LYS A 635 -4.75 -28.30 38.62
C LYS A 635 -3.35 -27.67 38.67
N ASN A 636 -2.92 -26.95 37.61
CA ASN A 636 -1.59 -26.35 37.56
C ASN A 636 -1.52 -24.89 38.05
N LYS A 637 -2.61 -24.30 38.56
CA LYS A 637 -2.63 -22.90 39.07
C LYS A 637 -2.63 -22.74 40.59
N ASN A 638 -2.65 -23.83 41.37
CA ASN A 638 -2.74 -23.79 42.84
C ASN A 638 -1.45 -24.21 43.59
N ASN A 639 -0.32 -24.37 42.92
CA ASN A 639 0.90 -24.96 43.51
C ASN A 639 2.11 -24.01 43.65
N GLU A 640 1.98 -22.70 43.38
CA GLU A 640 3.11 -21.75 43.53
C GLU A 640 3.00 -20.79 44.74
N ASN A 641 1.85 -20.73 45.41
CA ASN A 641 1.67 -19.90 46.63
C ASN A 641 1.77 -20.73 47.92
N THR A 642 2.92 -21.37 48.15
CA THR A 642 3.36 -21.82 49.49
C THR A 642 4.85 -22.19 49.48
N ASN A 643 5.74 -21.19 49.52
CA ASN A 643 7.13 -21.33 50.00
C ASN A 643 7.85 -19.97 50.00
N GLN A 644 7.75 -19.20 51.09
CA GLN A 644 8.86 -18.43 51.65
C GLN A 644 8.51 -17.94 53.07
N ASN A 645 9.40 -18.27 54.02
CA ASN A 645 9.55 -17.59 55.31
C ASN A 645 10.48 -16.39 55.13
#